data_AF-A0A6J1KCQ3-F1
#
_entry.id   AF-A0A6J1KCQ3-F1
#
_cell.length_a   1.000
_cell.length_b   1.000
_cell.length_c   1.000
_cell.angle_alpha   90.00
_cell.angle_beta   90.00
_cell.angle_gamma   90.00
#
_symmetry.space_group_name_H-M   'P 1'
#
loop_
_entity.id
_entity.type
_entity.pdbx_description
1 polymer ?
#
loop_
_entity_poly.entity_id
_entity_poly.type
_entity_poly.pdbx_seq_one_letter_code
_entity_poly.pdbx_strand_id
1 'polypeptide(L)'
;MSSLSRELVFLILQFLDEEKFKETVHKLEQESGFFFNIRYFEDMVTNGEWEEVEKYLSGFTKVDDNRYSMKIFFEIRKQKYLEALDKRDRAKAVDILVKDLKVFSAFNEELFKEITQLLTLDNFRNNEQLSKYGDTKSARGIMLAELKKLIEANPLFRDTLQFPTLKNSRLRTLINQSLNWQHQLCKNPRPNPDIKTLFVDHSCGQPNGARAPSPVTNPLLGAVPKAAAFPPMSAHGPFQPTPAALPTSLAGWMANPSPMPHPSASAGPIGLNAANNAAAILKRPRTPPANNPTMDYQTADSEHVLKRARPFGLSEEVNNLPVNILPIGFANQGHGQSSYSSDDLPKNVVTTLSQGSVVKSMDFHPQQQTILLVGTQVGDVMIWEVGCRERIAIRNFKVWDLSACSAPLQASLASDYTASINRVMWSPDGTLFGVAYSKHIVHIYSYQAGDELRNHLEIEAHVGSVNDLAFSYPNKQLCLVTCGEDRVIKVWDAVTGVKQFTFEGHDAPVYSVCPHHKENIQFIFSTAADGQIKAWLYDNVGSRVDYDAPGHSSTTMAYSADGTRLFSCGTNKEGESYLVEWNESEGAVKRTYQGIGKRSVGVVQFDTTKNRFLAAGDDFSVKIWDMDSVNLLTSIDADGGLPASPCIRFNKDGVLLAVSTNDNGIKILANAEGIRMLRTVENRTFDASRAAASAAVVKAPPIGSFGPTAVTVGMSIGDRTAPVAAMVGINNDSRGLADVKPRIADESADKSRIWKLTEINEPTQCRSLRLADNLTASRVSRLIYTNSGLAILALASNAVHKLWKWQRNDRTVTGKATASVAPQLWQPSSGILMTNDISDTNPEDAVPCFALSKNDSYVMSASGGKISLFNMMTFKTMTTFMPPPPAATFLAFHPQDNNIIAIGMEDSSIQIYNVRVDEVKTKLKGHQKRITGLAFSNQLNVLVSSGADSQLCVWSTDGWEKQVSKFLQFPSGRTAPPVADTRVQFHVDQTHLLVIHETQIAIYEAPKLECLKQWLPREVSGPITHATFSCDSQSIYVSFEDGSVGVLTASTLRLRCRINPNAYLSSNPSLRVHPLVIAAHPSEPNQFALGLSDGGVIVLEPSESEGKWGTSPPVENGAGPITASGTTGPDQPQR
;
A
#
# COMPACT_ATOMS: atom_id res chain seq x y z
N MET A 1 31.91 12.16 -27.77
CA MET A 1 31.00 12.89 -26.85
C MET A 1 29.71 12.09 -26.78
N SER A 2 29.10 11.94 -25.61
CA SER A 2 27.78 11.31 -25.48
C SER A 2 26.69 12.21 -26.07
N SER A 3 25.54 11.62 -26.38
CA SER A 3 24.39 12.31 -26.95
C SER A 3 23.86 13.42 -26.03
N LEU A 4 24.08 14.68 -26.40
CA LEU A 4 23.02 15.66 -26.19
C LEU A 4 21.77 15.14 -26.93
N SER A 5 20.60 15.27 -26.33
CA SER A 5 19.36 14.97 -27.04
C SER A 5 19.26 15.91 -28.25
N ARG A 6 18.92 15.34 -29.42
CA ARG A 6 18.80 16.08 -30.68
C ARG A 6 17.85 17.28 -30.56
N GLU A 7 16.81 17.12 -29.74
CA GLU A 7 15.83 18.15 -29.36
C GLU A 7 16.45 19.34 -28.61
N LEU A 8 17.42 19.10 -27.70
CA LEU A 8 18.10 20.17 -26.97
C LEU A 8 18.95 21.03 -27.90
N VAL A 9 19.61 20.44 -28.90
CA VAL A 9 20.36 21.20 -29.91
C VAL A 9 19.41 22.06 -30.76
N PHE A 10 18.26 21.54 -31.18
CA PHE A 10 17.24 22.35 -31.87
C PHE A 10 16.71 23.52 -31.01
N LEU A 11 16.48 23.30 -29.71
CA LEU A 11 16.09 24.36 -28.77
C LEU A 11 17.17 25.46 -28.64
N ILE A 12 18.44 25.07 -28.58
CA ILE A 12 19.58 26.01 -28.51
C ILE A 12 19.71 26.78 -29.83
N LEU A 13 19.59 26.11 -30.98
CA LEU A 13 19.61 26.75 -32.31
C LEU A 13 18.47 27.78 -32.45
N GLN A 14 17.24 27.45 -32.03
CA GLN A 14 16.11 28.37 -32.03
C GLN A 14 16.40 29.61 -31.16
N PHE A 15 16.90 29.40 -29.94
CA PHE A 15 17.21 30.50 -29.02
C PHE A 15 18.32 31.41 -29.55
N LEU A 16 19.37 30.84 -30.14
CA LEU A 16 20.47 31.62 -30.72
C LEU A 16 20.02 32.45 -31.94
N ASP A 17 19.04 31.99 -32.72
CA ASP A 17 18.43 32.80 -33.79
C ASP A 17 17.45 33.85 -33.24
N GLU A 18 16.62 33.52 -32.23
CA GLU A 18 15.76 34.49 -31.51
C GLU A 18 16.58 35.68 -30.95
N GLU A 19 17.75 35.40 -30.36
CA GLU A 19 18.69 36.42 -29.86
C GLU A 19 19.72 36.90 -30.90
N LYS A 20 19.62 36.45 -32.16
CA LYS A 20 20.39 36.91 -33.34
C LYS A 20 21.89 36.60 -33.35
N PHE A 21 22.35 35.61 -32.58
CA PHE A 21 23.73 35.10 -32.56
C PHE A 21 24.04 34.20 -33.77
N LYS A 22 23.84 34.72 -34.99
CA LYS A 22 23.85 33.94 -36.25
C LYS A 22 25.13 33.13 -36.50
N GLU A 23 26.30 33.70 -36.24
CA GLU A 23 27.58 32.97 -36.38
C GLU A 23 27.64 31.74 -35.46
N THR A 24 27.06 31.84 -34.26
CA THR A 24 26.97 30.75 -33.29
C THR A 24 25.92 29.72 -33.71
N VAL A 25 24.78 30.14 -34.29
CA VAL A 25 23.79 29.24 -34.90
C VAL A 25 24.46 28.36 -35.95
N HIS A 26 25.07 28.97 -36.98
CA HIS A 26 25.59 28.23 -38.13
C HIS A 26 26.83 27.38 -37.78
N LYS A 27 27.63 27.79 -36.81
CA LYS A 27 28.69 26.95 -36.27
C LYS A 27 28.14 25.73 -35.51
N LEU A 28 27.07 25.89 -34.73
CA LEU A 28 26.43 24.76 -34.04
C LEU A 28 25.67 23.83 -35.00
N GLU A 29 25.08 24.35 -36.07
CA GLU A 29 24.57 23.55 -37.19
C GLU A 29 25.68 22.67 -37.78
N GLN A 30 26.83 23.26 -38.11
CA GLN A 30 28.00 22.56 -38.66
C GLN A 30 28.59 21.52 -37.69
N GLU A 31 28.80 21.86 -36.42
CA GLU A 31 29.44 20.97 -35.44
C GLU A 31 28.52 19.84 -34.95
N SER A 32 27.18 20.00 -35.05
CA SER A 32 26.22 18.98 -34.65
C SER A 32 25.70 18.10 -35.80
N GLY A 33 25.68 18.62 -37.03
CA GLY A 33 25.14 17.93 -38.21
C GLY A 33 23.62 17.71 -38.18
N PHE A 34 22.88 18.21 -37.17
CA PHE A 34 21.46 17.87 -36.98
C PHE A 34 20.48 18.69 -37.83
N PHE A 35 20.88 19.86 -38.33
CA PHE A 35 20.05 20.75 -39.14
C PHE A 35 20.88 21.42 -40.25
N PHE A 36 20.47 21.26 -41.51
CA PHE A 36 21.11 21.90 -42.65
C PHE A 36 20.31 23.14 -43.09
N ASN A 37 20.86 24.32 -42.84
CA ASN A 37 20.19 25.58 -43.10
C ASN A 37 20.34 26.00 -44.56
N ILE A 38 19.43 25.50 -45.40
CA ILE A 38 19.48 25.71 -46.85
C ILE A 38 19.53 27.20 -47.24
N ARG A 39 18.91 28.11 -46.46
CA ARG A 39 18.95 29.55 -46.72
C ARG A 39 20.35 30.15 -46.49
N TYR A 40 21.01 29.78 -45.40
CA TYR A 40 22.39 30.21 -45.14
C TYR A 40 23.36 29.67 -46.20
N PHE A 41 23.15 28.42 -46.64
CA PHE A 41 23.89 27.84 -47.76
C PHE A 41 23.65 28.58 -49.09
N GLU A 42 22.40 28.95 -49.39
CA GLU A 42 22.04 29.78 -50.56
C GLU A 42 22.73 31.15 -50.54
N ASP A 43 22.76 31.82 -49.38
CA ASP A 43 23.41 33.12 -49.21
C ASP A 43 24.93 33.01 -49.42
N MET A 44 25.62 32.06 -48.77
CA MET A 44 27.06 31.83 -48.95
C MET A 44 27.44 31.50 -50.40
N VAL A 45 26.65 30.66 -51.08
CA VAL A 45 26.87 30.31 -52.49
C VAL A 45 26.61 31.50 -53.41
N THR A 46 25.63 32.35 -53.09
CA THR A 46 25.32 33.57 -53.86
C THR A 46 26.43 34.62 -53.71
N ASN A 47 26.98 34.78 -52.50
CA ASN A 47 28.13 35.63 -52.21
C ASN A 47 29.44 35.05 -52.78
N GLY A 48 29.53 33.72 -52.92
CA GLY A 48 30.68 32.99 -53.44
C GLY A 48 31.77 32.79 -52.39
N GLU A 49 31.38 32.55 -51.14
CA GLU A 49 32.25 32.33 -49.98
C GLU A 49 32.74 30.87 -49.99
N TRP A 50 33.38 30.45 -51.09
CA TRP A 50 33.59 29.04 -51.45
C TRP A 50 34.30 28.19 -50.38
N GLU A 51 35.18 28.78 -49.58
CA GLU A 51 35.89 28.09 -48.50
C GLU A 51 34.96 27.82 -47.29
N GLU A 52 34.06 28.74 -46.97
CA GLU A 52 33.03 28.57 -45.94
C GLU A 52 31.89 27.64 -46.41
N VAL A 53 31.54 27.67 -47.71
CA VAL A 53 30.60 26.72 -48.34
C VAL A 53 31.08 25.26 -48.19
N GLU A 54 32.35 24.97 -48.54
CA GLU A 54 32.91 23.62 -48.39
C GLU A 54 33.05 23.21 -46.92
N LYS A 55 33.42 24.17 -46.05
CA LYS A 55 33.55 23.97 -44.60
C LYS A 55 32.21 23.65 -43.93
N TYR A 56 31.15 24.41 -44.22
CA TYR A 56 29.79 24.14 -43.69
C TYR A 56 29.27 22.77 -44.16
N LEU A 57 29.42 22.44 -45.45
CA LEU A 57 29.07 21.11 -45.99
C LEU A 57 29.80 19.97 -45.28
N SER A 58 31.07 20.15 -44.89
CA SER A 58 31.88 19.10 -44.25
C SER A 58 31.34 18.60 -42.90
N GLY A 59 30.43 19.35 -42.25
CA GLY A 59 29.69 18.91 -41.06
C GLY A 59 28.59 17.89 -41.34
N PHE A 60 28.12 17.81 -42.59
CA PHE A 60 27.00 16.95 -43.02
C PHE A 60 27.43 15.84 -43.98
N THR A 61 28.43 16.09 -44.84
CA THR A 61 28.95 15.09 -45.77
C THR A 61 30.35 15.42 -46.30
N LYS A 62 31.08 14.39 -46.75
CA LYS A 62 32.40 14.45 -47.38
C LYS A 62 32.32 14.05 -48.85
N VAL A 63 33.39 14.32 -49.60
CA VAL A 63 33.48 14.05 -51.05
C VAL A 63 33.17 12.59 -51.40
N ASP A 64 33.67 11.66 -50.57
CA ASP A 64 33.66 10.22 -50.85
C ASP A 64 32.44 9.47 -50.28
N ASP A 65 31.55 10.14 -49.52
CA ASP A 65 30.44 9.45 -48.82
C ASP A 65 29.45 8.79 -49.77
N ASN A 66 29.04 9.49 -50.83
CA ASN A 66 28.15 8.97 -51.86
C ASN A 66 28.16 9.83 -53.15
N ARG A 67 27.54 9.31 -54.22
CA ARG A 67 27.52 9.91 -55.57
C ARG A 67 26.83 11.29 -55.64
N TYR A 68 25.94 11.64 -54.71
CA TYR A 68 25.35 12.98 -54.64
C TYR A 68 26.32 13.96 -53.96
N SER A 69 26.91 13.58 -52.82
CA SER A 69 27.95 14.37 -52.13
C SER A 69 29.14 14.68 -53.05
N MET A 70 29.63 13.65 -53.75
CA MET A 70 30.68 13.79 -54.76
C MET A 70 30.34 14.84 -55.83
N LYS A 71 29.09 14.82 -56.35
CA LYS A 71 28.61 15.82 -57.33
C LYS A 71 28.50 17.23 -56.74
N ILE A 72 28.04 17.36 -55.49
CA ILE A 72 27.91 18.64 -54.78
C ILE A 72 29.30 19.31 -54.68
N PHE A 73 30.30 18.61 -54.15
CA PHE A 73 31.67 19.15 -54.08
C PHE A 73 32.29 19.39 -55.46
N PHE A 74 32.01 18.54 -56.45
CA PHE A 74 32.52 18.74 -57.82
C PHE A 74 32.00 20.03 -58.45
N GLU A 75 30.69 20.28 -58.45
CA GLU A 75 30.11 21.48 -59.07
C GLU A 75 30.54 22.76 -58.33
N ILE A 76 30.64 22.73 -57.00
CA ILE A 76 31.17 23.87 -56.21
C ILE A 76 32.62 24.19 -56.59
N ARG A 77 33.50 23.18 -56.64
CA ARG A 77 34.92 23.36 -56.98
C ARG A 77 35.13 23.74 -58.44
N LYS A 78 34.28 23.25 -59.34
CA LYS A 78 34.20 23.64 -60.75
C LYS A 78 33.79 25.10 -60.91
N GLN A 79 32.78 25.57 -60.18
CA GLN A 79 32.38 26.99 -60.17
C GLN A 79 33.49 27.89 -59.59
N LYS A 80 34.09 27.49 -58.47
CA LYS A 80 35.27 28.13 -57.83
C LYS A 80 36.43 28.30 -58.82
N TYR A 81 36.70 27.29 -59.65
CA TYR A 81 37.69 27.30 -60.73
C TYR A 81 37.30 28.22 -61.90
N LEU A 82 36.07 28.11 -62.42
CA LEU A 82 35.58 28.97 -63.51
C LEU A 82 35.60 30.45 -63.12
N GLU A 83 35.31 30.80 -61.87
CA GLU A 83 35.44 32.18 -61.37
C GLU A 83 36.87 32.68 -61.27
N ALA A 84 37.86 31.80 -61.04
CA ALA A 84 39.26 32.18 -61.10
C ALA A 84 39.69 32.47 -62.55
N LEU A 85 39.25 31.65 -63.51
CA LEU A 85 39.46 31.90 -64.94
C LEU A 85 38.78 33.20 -65.42
N ASP A 86 37.54 33.47 -64.97
CA ASP A 86 36.79 34.69 -65.32
C ASP A 86 37.47 35.96 -64.78
N LYS A 87 38.04 35.88 -63.57
CA LYS A 87 38.89 36.93 -62.97
C LYS A 87 40.29 37.01 -63.58
N ARG A 88 40.62 36.14 -64.55
CA ARG A 88 41.94 35.96 -65.20
C ARG A 88 43.08 35.58 -64.24
N ASP A 89 42.75 35.10 -63.04
CA ASP A 89 43.71 34.61 -62.06
C ASP A 89 44.12 33.17 -62.40
N ARG A 90 44.96 33.04 -63.44
CA ARG A 90 45.50 31.75 -63.90
C ARG A 90 46.30 31.03 -62.81
N ALA A 91 46.92 31.76 -61.87
CA ALA A 91 47.66 31.16 -60.77
C ALA A 91 46.72 30.46 -59.77
N LYS A 92 45.66 31.15 -59.31
CA LYS A 92 44.65 30.55 -58.44
C LYS A 92 43.84 29.46 -59.14
N ALA A 93 43.58 29.59 -60.44
CA ALA A 93 42.93 28.55 -61.23
C ALA A 93 43.76 27.24 -61.27
N VAL A 94 45.08 27.33 -61.46
CA VAL A 94 45.98 26.15 -61.38
C VAL A 94 45.99 25.54 -59.98
N ASP A 95 46.02 26.35 -58.92
CA ASP A 95 46.02 25.86 -57.54
C ASP A 95 44.72 25.07 -57.21
N ILE A 96 43.56 25.60 -57.58
CA ILE A 96 42.25 24.93 -57.46
C ILE A 96 42.22 23.65 -58.31
N LEU A 97 42.76 23.67 -59.53
CA LEU A 97 42.79 22.50 -60.41
C LEU A 97 43.61 21.35 -59.78
N VAL A 98 44.76 21.66 -59.18
CA VAL A 98 45.69 20.68 -58.63
C VAL A 98 45.26 20.17 -57.25
N LYS A 99 44.70 21.02 -56.38
CA LYS A 99 44.26 20.66 -55.03
C LYS A 99 42.83 20.13 -54.99
N ASP A 100 41.89 20.89 -55.53
CA ASP A 100 40.46 20.69 -55.28
C ASP A 100 39.82 19.76 -56.31
N LEU A 101 40.18 19.93 -57.59
CA LEU A 101 39.56 19.21 -58.71
C LEU A 101 40.28 17.90 -59.09
N LYS A 102 41.59 17.80 -58.84
CA LYS A 102 42.38 16.60 -59.18
C LYS A 102 41.85 15.31 -58.53
N VAL A 103 41.22 15.40 -57.35
CA VAL A 103 40.60 14.26 -56.64
C VAL A 103 39.57 13.54 -57.52
N PHE A 104 38.85 14.27 -58.40
CA PHE A 104 37.81 13.69 -59.26
C PHE A 104 38.35 13.00 -60.53
N SER A 105 39.63 13.16 -60.87
CA SER A 105 40.19 12.56 -62.11
C SER A 105 40.20 11.03 -62.09
N ALA A 106 40.20 10.42 -60.90
CA ALA A 106 40.07 8.97 -60.71
C ALA A 106 38.68 8.41 -61.12
N PHE A 107 37.68 9.27 -61.28
CA PHE A 107 36.30 8.89 -61.61
C PHE A 107 35.88 9.31 -63.03
N ASN A 108 36.47 10.40 -63.56
CA ASN A 108 36.32 10.80 -64.96
C ASN A 108 37.59 11.54 -65.43
N GLU A 109 38.52 10.79 -66.02
CA GLU A 109 39.80 11.31 -66.50
C GLU A 109 39.63 12.22 -67.74
N GLU A 110 38.61 11.98 -68.57
CA GLU A 110 38.32 12.75 -69.77
C GLU A 110 37.82 14.16 -69.41
N LEU A 111 36.85 14.25 -68.49
CA LEU A 111 36.35 15.53 -67.96
C LEU A 111 37.45 16.33 -67.24
N PHE A 112 38.38 15.66 -66.55
CA PHE A 112 39.53 16.35 -65.96
C PHE A 112 40.50 16.90 -67.04
N LYS A 113 40.69 16.18 -68.16
CA LYS A 113 41.46 16.68 -69.31
C LYS A 113 40.77 17.87 -69.98
N GLU A 114 39.45 17.82 -70.19
CA GLU A 114 38.66 18.96 -70.71
C GLU A 114 38.79 20.19 -69.81
N ILE A 115 38.61 20.04 -68.49
CA ILE A 115 38.75 21.12 -67.52
C ILE A 115 40.17 21.70 -67.52
N THR A 116 41.21 20.85 -67.67
CA THR A 116 42.60 21.27 -67.78
C THR A 116 42.87 22.07 -69.06
N GLN A 117 42.24 21.72 -70.19
CA GLN A 117 42.34 22.48 -71.44
C GLN A 117 41.79 23.90 -71.33
N LEU A 118 40.87 24.19 -70.39
CA LEU A 118 40.36 25.55 -70.19
C LEU A 118 41.45 26.57 -69.76
N LEU A 119 42.58 26.12 -69.22
CA LEU A 119 43.74 26.98 -68.93
C LEU A 119 44.45 27.50 -70.19
N THR A 120 44.38 26.78 -71.32
CA THR A 120 45.05 27.16 -72.57
C THR A 120 44.23 28.16 -73.39
N LEU A 121 42.97 28.38 -73.03
CA LEU A 121 42.09 29.36 -73.64
C LEU A 121 42.28 30.74 -73.00
N ASP A 122 42.21 31.81 -73.80
CA ASP A 122 42.14 33.20 -73.30
C ASP A 122 40.73 33.62 -72.86
N ASN A 123 39.71 32.87 -73.26
CA ASN A 123 38.37 32.91 -72.70
C ASN A 123 37.79 31.49 -72.68
N PHE A 124 37.50 30.96 -71.49
CA PHE A 124 36.97 29.61 -71.31
C PHE A 124 35.58 29.42 -71.95
N ARG A 125 34.82 30.51 -72.18
CA ARG A 125 33.54 30.50 -72.90
C ARG A 125 33.66 30.10 -74.38
N ASN A 126 34.88 30.01 -74.91
CA ASN A 126 35.13 29.49 -76.26
C ASN A 126 34.99 27.95 -76.31
N ASN A 127 34.89 27.25 -75.17
CA ASN A 127 34.53 25.84 -75.10
C ASN A 127 33.00 25.68 -75.32
N GLU A 128 32.59 24.75 -76.18
CA GLU A 128 31.18 24.56 -76.56
C GLU A 128 30.24 24.33 -75.37
N GLN A 129 30.67 23.55 -74.37
CA GLN A 129 29.86 23.26 -73.17
C GLN A 129 29.69 24.50 -72.28
N LEU A 130 30.66 25.42 -72.29
CA LEU A 130 30.68 26.64 -71.45
C LEU A 130 30.30 27.92 -72.22
N SER A 131 29.96 27.81 -73.50
CA SER A 131 29.46 28.91 -74.34
C SER A 131 28.25 29.65 -73.77
N LYS A 132 27.44 28.98 -72.93
CA LYS A 132 26.26 29.53 -72.24
C LYS A 132 26.56 30.10 -70.85
N TYR A 133 27.82 30.09 -70.40
CA TYR A 133 28.21 30.65 -69.11
C TYR A 133 28.15 32.18 -69.17
N GLY A 134 27.15 32.78 -68.53
CA GLY A 134 26.90 34.23 -68.51
C GLY A 134 27.85 34.99 -67.58
N ASP A 135 27.26 35.88 -66.77
CA ASP A 135 27.95 36.51 -65.65
C ASP A 135 28.02 35.56 -64.43
N THR A 136 28.93 35.85 -63.50
CA THR A 136 29.14 35.01 -62.31
C THR A 136 27.91 34.89 -61.42
N LYS A 137 27.04 35.91 -61.34
CA LYS A 137 25.85 35.86 -60.50
C LYS A 137 24.80 34.93 -61.09
N SER A 138 24.57 34.97 -62.40
CA SER A 138 23.69 34.00 -63.08
C SER A 138 24.26 32.58 -63.01
N ALA A 139 25.57 32.40 -63.17
CA ALA A 139 26.22 31.09 -63.05
C ALA A 139 26.03 30.46 -61.66
N ARG A 140 26.25 31.24 -60.59
CA ARG A 140 25.96 30.83 -59.20
C ARG A 140 24.50 30.43 -59.01
N GLY A 141 23.56 31.22 -59.54
CA GLY A 141 22.12 30.91 -59.44
C GLY A 141 21.73 29.60 -60.14
N ILE A 142 22.28 29.34 -61.33
CA ILE A 142 22.07 28.08 -62.08
C ILE A 142 22.67 26.89 -61.33
N MET A 143 23.91 27.01 -60.84
CA MET A 143 24.57 25.97 -60.05
C MET A 143 23.79 25.70 -58.75
N LEU A 144 23.38 26.73 -58.03
CA LEU A 144 22.62 26.62 -56.78
C LEU A 144 21.29 25.88 -57.00
N ALA A 145 20.59 26.12 -58.11
CA ALA A 145 19.36 25.40 -58.46
C ALA A 145 19.59 23.89 -58.72
N GLU A 146 20.80 23.48 -59.14
CA GLU A 146 21.16 22.06 -59.26
C GLU A 146 21.66 21.48 -57.91
N LEU A 147 22.42 22.25 -57.14
CA LEU A 147 22.86 21.87 -55.79
C LEU A 147 21.67 21.58 -54.86
N LYS A 148 20.59 22.37 -54.91
CA LYS A 148 19.36 22.08 -54.14
C LYS A 148 18.81 20.68 -54.44
N LYS A 149 18.64 20.33 -55.72
CA LYS A 149 18.15 19.00 -56.14
C LYS A 149 19.09 17.89 -55.68
N LEU A 150 20.41 18.10 -55.75
CA LEU A 150 21.41 17.13 -55.30
C LEU A 150 21.37 16.95 -53.78
N ILE A 151 21.13 18.01 -53.01
CA ILE A 151 20.97 17.96 -51.55
C ILE A 151 19.65 17.27 -51.17
N GLU A 152 18.52 17.64 -51.78
CA GLU A 152 17.21 17.02 -51.57
C GLU A 152 17.18 15.52 -51.95
N ALA A 153 17.97 15.11 -52.95
CA ALA A 153 18.10 13.71 -53.36
C ALA A 153 19.14 12.90 -52.54
N ASN A 154 19.96 13.56 -51.71
CA ASN A 154 21.04 12.90 -50.96
C ASN A 154 20.52 12.30 -49.64
N PRO A 155 20.63 10.97 -49.42
CA PRO A 155 20.11 10.32 -48.21
C PRO A 155 20.61 10.92 -46.89
N LEU A 156 21.81 11.49 -46.86
CA LEU A 156 22.40 12.10 -45.66
C LEU A 156 21.68 13.38 -45.20
N PHE A 157 20.95 14.05 -46.08
CA PHE A 157 20.25 15.31 -45.79
C PHE A 157 18.75 15.14 -45.52
N ARG A 158 18.19 13.94 -45.79
CA ARG A 158 16.74 13.66 -45.67
C ARG A 158 16.18 14.11 -44.32
N ASP A 159 16.88 13.78 -43.24
CA ASP A 159 16.41 14.04 -41.89
C ASP A 159 16.92 15.38 -41.33
N THR A 160 17.77 16.13 -42.03
CA THR A 160 18.39 17.39 -41.55
C THR A 160 17.83 18.64 -42.23
N LEU A 161 17.10 18.52 -43.34
CA LEU A 161 16.53 19.65 -44.09
C LEU A 161 15.30 20.29 -43.45
N GLN A 162 14.66 19.64 -42.47
CA GLN A 162 13.47 20.17 -41.78
C GLN A 162 13.81 20.60 -40.35
N PHE A 163 13.55 21.87 -40.04
CA PHE A 163 13.56 22.35 -38.66
C PHE A 163 12.24 21.96 -37.97
N PRO A 164 12.26 21.34 -36.77
CA PRO A 164 11.05 20.90 -36.09
C PRO A 164 10.20 22.11 -35.63
N THR A 165 8.88 21.94 -35.63
CA THR A 165 7.94 22.98 -35.19
C THR A 165 7.92 23.13 -33.67
N LEU A 166 8.92 23.85 -33.14
CA LEU A 166 9.03 24.19 -31.73
C LEU A 166 8.18 25.43 -31.40
N LYS A 167 7.56 25.45 -30.21
CA LYS A 167 6.89 26.65 -29.69
C LYS A 167 7.95 27.74 -29.43
N ASN A 168 7.78 28.91 -30.05
CA ASN A 168 8.64 30.08 -29.81
C ASN A 168 8.84 30.34 -28.32
N SER A 169 10.01 30.87 -27.97
CA SER A 169 10.45 31.17 -26.62
C SER A 169 10.48 29.99 -25.63
N ARG A 170 10.28 28.71 -26.02
CA ARG A 170 10.30 27.57 -25.07
C ARG A 170 11.61 27.50 -24.25
N LEU A 171 12.77 27.62 -24.90
CA LEU A 171 14.04 27.64 -24.15
C LEU A 171 14.21 28.95 -23.36
N ARG A 172 13.71 30.10 -23.87
CA ARG A 172 13.71 31.38 -23.15
C ARG A 172 12.86 31.32 -21.87
N THR A 173 11.74 30.61 -21.87
CA THR A 173 10.91 30.38 -20.69
C THR A 173 11.67 29.56 -19.65
N LEU A 174 12.26 28.42 -20.06
CA LEU A 174 13.10 27.59 -19.19
C LEU A 174 14.29 28.36 -18.62
N ILE A 175 14.95 29.20 -19.44
CA ILE A 175 16.08 30.05 -19.03
C ILE A 175 15.65 31.18 -18.09
N ASN A 176 14.52 31.84 -18.36
CA ASN A 176 13.99 32.87 -17.46
C ASN A 176 13.58 32.27 -16.11
N GLN A 177 13.00 31.07 -16.10
CA GLN A 177 12.76 30.29 -14.88
C GLN A 177 14.08 29.98 -14.16
N SER A 178 15.12 29.51 -14.87
CA SER A 178 16.43 29.20 -14.28
C SER A 178 17.32 30.42 -13.96
N LEU A 179 16.91 31.63 -14.31
CA LEU A 179 17.59 32.90 -13.95
C LEU A 179 16.81 33.73 -12.93
N ASN A 180 15.56 33.36 -12.60
CA ASN A 180 14.75 34.07 -11.61
C ASN A 180 15.40 34.09 -10.21
N TRP A 181 16.29 33.15 -9.86
CA TRP A 181 17.03 33.20 -8.59
C TRP A 181 17.95 34.43 -8.49
N GLN A 182 18.60 34.85 -9.59
CA GLN A 182 19.36 36.11 -9.61
C GLN A 182 18.44 37.31 -9.36
N HIS A 183 17.19 37.22 -9.84
CA HIS A 183 16.20 38.27 -9.67
C HIS A 183 15.55 38.29 -8.27
N GLN A 184 15.34 37.14 -7.64
CA GLN A 184 14.88 37.04 -6.24
C GLN A 184 15.91 37.60 -5.26
N LEU A 185 17.21 37.45 -5.53
CA LEU A 185 18.30 38.02 -4.74
C LEU A 185 18.49 39.54 -4.95
N CYS A 186 17.79 40.16 -5.90
CA CYS A 186 17.78 41.61 -6.04
C CYS A 186 17.05 42.30 -4.88
N LYS A 187 17.58 43.46 -4.43
CA LYS A 187 16.92 44.31 -3.41
C LYS A 187 15.53 44.85 -3.77
N ASN A 188 15.07 44.70 -5.01
CA ASN A 188 13.73 45.06 -5.47
C ASN A 188 13.38 44.21 -6.71
N PRO A 189 12.84 42.99 -6.56
CA PRO A 189 12.35 42.21 -7.69
C PRO A 189 11.13 42.87 -8.32
N ARG A 190 10.98 42.71 -9.63
CA ARG A 190 9.80 43.05 -10.43
C ARG A 190 9.09 41.75 -10.81
N PRO A 191 7.75 41.73 -10.92
CA PRO A 191 7.00 40.52 -11.28
C PRO A 191 7.22 40.05 -12.74
N ASN A 192 8.03 40.76 -13.53
CA ASN A 192 8.48 40.31 -14.85
C ASN A 192 9.81 41.02 -15.20
N PRO A 193 10.98 40.39 -15.01
CA PRO A 193 12.26 40.95 -15.41
C PRO A 193 12.52 40.78 -16.91
N ASP A 194 12.78 41.89 -17.59
CA ASP A 194 13.21 41.92 -19.00
C ASP A 194 14.71 41.59 -19.09
N ILE A 195 15.06 40.30 -18.89
CA ILE A 195 16.44 39.78 -18.92
C ILE A 195 16.91 39.66 -20.38
N LYS A 196 17.98 40.39 -20.74
CA LYS A 196 18.44 40.57 -22.13
C LYS A 196 19.76 39.88 -22.49
N THR A 197 20.41 39.24 -21.53
CA THR A 197 21.73 38.63 -21.71
C THR A 197 21.90 37.43 -20.78
N LEU A 198 22.22 36.27 -21.35
CA LEU A 198 22.65 35.08 -20.60
C LEU A 198 24.06 35.20 -20.00
N PHE A 199 24.89 36.07 -20.58
CA PHE A 199 26.35 36.10 -20.37
C PHE A 199 26.83 37.20 -19.42
N VAL A 200 25.91 37.86 -18.70
CA VAL A 200 26.19 38.94 -17.74
C VAL A 200 25.20 38.86 -16.59
N ASP A 201 25.69 38.89 -15.34
CA ASP A 201 24.84 38.77 -14.14
C ASP A 201 23.78 39.87 -14.05
N HIS A 202 22.55 39.45 -13.73
CA HIS A 202 21.40 40.34 -13.71
C HIS A 202 21.42 41.29 -12.50
N SER A 203 21.87 42.53 -12.74
CA SER A 203 21.92 43.60 -11.73
C SER A 203 20.66 44.48 -11.76
N CYS A 204 19.76 44.31 -10.78
CA CYS A 204 18.57 45.17 -10.67
C CYS A 204 18.92 46.61 -10.26
N GLY A 205 18.96 47.52 -11.24
CA GLY A 205 19.01 48.96 -10.99
C GLY A 205 17.82 49.44 -10.17
N GLN A 206 18.03 50.44 -9.29
CA GLN A 206 16.99 50.94 -8.40
C GLN A 206 15.75 51.46 -9.17
N PRO A 207 14.54 51.31 -8.61
CA PRO A 207 13.33 51.89 -9.19
C PRO A 207 13.37 53.43 -9.05
N ASN A 208 13.87 54.10 -10.08
CA ASN A 208 13.96 55.56 -10.15
C ASN A 208 12.62 56.24 -9.85
N GLY A 209 12.61 57.12 -8.85
CA GLY A 209 11.77 58.32 -8.92
C GLY A 209 12.13 59.10 -10.19
N ALA A 210 11.14 59.59 -10.93
CA ALA A 210 11.36 60.03 -12.31
C ALA A 210 12.25 61.29 -12.41
N ARG A 211 13.32 61.19 -13.23
CA ARG A 211 14.02 62.21 -14.08
C ARG A 211 13.82 63.70 -13.72
N ALA A 212 14.82 64.60 -13.74
CA ALA A 212 16.26 64.64 -14.13
C ALA A 212 16.76 66.10 -13.81
N PRO A 213 18.01 66.57 -14.09
CA PRO A 213 19.22 65.94 -14.64
C PRO A 213 20.46 66.08 -13.69
N SER A 214 21.68 66.01 -14.24
CA SER A 214 23.02 66.17 -13.60
C SER A 214 23.34 67.60 -13.10
N PRO A 215 24.39 67.88 -12.27
CA PRO A 215 25.61 67.06 -11.99
C PRO A 215 26.18 67.00 -10.53
N VAL A 216 26.98 65.95 -10.27
CA VAL A 216 28.23 65.87 -9.44
C VAL A 216 28.28 66.33 -7.94
N THR A 217 28.83 65.43 -7.08
CA THR A 217 29.40 65.57 -5.69
C THR A 217 28.56 65.86 -4.43
N ASN A 218 28.41 64.80 -3.61
CA ASN A 218 28.66 64.69 -2.14
C ASN A 218 27.85 65.53 -1.07
N PRO A 219 27.83 65.09 0.22
CA PRO A 219 26.57 65.11 1.01
C PRO A 219 26.61 65.84 2.38
N LEU A 220 25.43 65.96 3.05
CA LEU A 220 25.17 65.63 4.48
C LEU A 220 23.70 65.90 4.95
N LEU A 221 23.19 65.04 5.86
CA LEU A 221 22.13 65.22 6.92
C LEU A 221 20.81 66.04 6.72
N GLY A 222 19.65 65.46 7.13
CA GLY A 222 18.67 66.18 8.00
C GLY A 222 17.13 66.21 7.70
N ALA A 223 16.34 65.39 8.42
CA ALA A 223 14.96 65.59 8.96
C ALA A 223 13.77 66.32 8.22
N VAL A 224 12.68 65.58 7.90
CA VAL A 224 11.31 65.57 8.54
C VAL A 224 10.66 66.92 9.02
N PRO A 225 9.33 67.23 8.85
CA PRO A 225 8.23 66.70 7.98
C PRO A 225 7.17 67.74 7.41
N LYS A 226 6.09 67.20 6.79
CA LYS A 226 4.63 67.59 6.85
C LYS A 226 3.91 68.44 5.75
N ALA A 227 2.76 67.86 5.31
CA ALA A 227 1.41 68.45 5.12
C ALA A 227 0.89 69.04 3.76
N ALA A 228 0.04 68.23 3.10
CA ALA A 228 -1.34 68.52 2.64
C ALA A 228 -1.70 69.22 1.29
N ALA A 229 -2.90 68.84 0.80
CA ALA A 229 -3.84 69.51 -0.13
C ALA A 229 -3.91 69.11 -1.63
N PHE A 230 -5.13 69.28 -2.16
CA PHE A 230 -5.78 68.85 -3.42
C PHE A 230 -6.18 70.12 -4.26
N PRO A 231 -6.76 70.07 -5.50
CA PRO A 231 -6.75 69.07 -6.58
C PRO A 231 -6.46 69.74 -8.01
N PRO A 232 -7.22 69.66 -9.15
CA PRO A 232 -6.62 69.81 -10.51
C PRO A 232 -7.28 70.90 -11.41
N MET A 233 -6.96 70.99 -12.72
CA MET A 233 -7.87 71.38 -13.84
C MET A 233 -7.23 71.34 -15.26
N SER A 234 -8.10 71.23 -16.28
CA SER A 234 -8.05 71.55 -17.75
C SER A 234 -6.85 72.26 -18.43
N ALA A 235 -6.66 72.31 -19.78
CA ALA A 235 -7.12 71.53 -20.97
C ALA A 235 -6.58 72.19 -22.29
N HIS A 236 -6.71 71.53 -23.47
CA HIS A 236 -6.45 72.02 -24.86
C HIS A 236 -4.97 72.32 -25.21
N GLY A 237 -4.51 72.42 -26.48
CA GLY A 237 -5.19 72.51 -27.79
C GLY A 237 -4.37 71.97 -29.01
N PRO A 238 -4.67 72.34 -30.28
CA PRO A 238 -4.50 71.47 -31.46
C PRO A 238 -3.52 71.96 -32.57
N PHE A 239 -3.32 71.19 -33.67
CA PHE A 239 -3.49 71.65 -35.08
C PHE A 239 -3.38 70.49 -36.13
N GLN A 240 -3.73 70.77 -37.40
CA GLN A 240 -3.78 69.87 -38.59
C GLN A 240 -3.40 70.67 -39.88
N PRO A 241 -2.97 70.06 -41.01
CA PRO A 241 -3.81 70.04 -42.25
C PRO A 241 -3.53 68.89 -43.28
N THR A 242 -4.20 68.91 -44.46
CA THR A 242 -4.11 68.01 -45.66
C THR A 242 -4.55 68.80 -46.94
N PRO A 243 -4.84 68.30 -48.20
CA PRO A 243 -4.71 66.95 -48.83
C PRO A 243 -4.25 66.90 -50.35
N ALA A 244 -4.16 65.68 -50.94
CA ALA A 244 -4.28 65.30 -52.39
C ALA A 244 -3.21 65.80 -53.41
N ALA A 245 -3.03 65.29 -54.66
CA ALA A 245 -3.72 64.27 -55.51
C ALA A 245 -2.78 63.51 -56.51
N LEU A 246 -3.33 62.75 -57.49
CA LEU A 246 -2.67 61.81 -58.45
C LEU A 246 -2.01 62.44 -59.72
N PRO A 247 -1.14 61.70 -60.45
CA PRO A 247 -1.52 61.11 -61.77
C PRO A 247 -0.95 59.69 -62.08
N THR A 248 -0.95 59.23 -63.36
CA THR A 248 -0.93 57.79 -63.78
C THR A 248 0.01 57.43 -64.98
N SER A 249 0.12 56.11 -65.28
CA SER A 249 0.50 55.46 -66.58
C SER A 249 2.01 55.24 -66.89
N LEU A 250 2.49 54.37 -67.83
CA LEU A 250 1.87 53.48 -68.85
C LEU A 250 2.86 52.38 -69.39
N ALA A 251 2.39 51.14 -69.69
CA ALA A 251 2.94 50.06 -70.59
C ALA A 251 4.42 49.57 -70.52
N GLY A 252 4.81 48.38 -71.02
CA GLY A 252 4.05 47.22 -71.56
C GLY A 252 4.86 46.30 -72.52
N TRP A 253 4.29 45.14 -72.91
CA TRP A 253 4.78 44.16 -73.93
C TRP A 253 6.01 43.30 -73.51
N MET A 254 6.19 42.01 -73.85
CA MET A 254 5.39 40.91 -74.46
C MET A 254 6.13 39.57 -74.18
N ALA A 255 5.68 38.34 -74.53
CA ALA A 255 4.38 37.64 -74.49
C ALA A 255 4.54 36.21 -75.11
N ASN A 256 3.90 35.16 -74.56
CA ASN A 256 3.62 33.86 -75.25
C ASN A 256 2.58 33.02 -74.46
N PRO A 257 1.89 32.01 -75.05
CA PRO A 257 0.44 31.90 -74.80
C PRO A 257 -0.18 30.49 -74.53
N SER A 258 -1.44 30.52 -74.07
CA SER A 258 -2.49 29.46 -74.21
C SER A 258 -2.31 28.18 -73.35
N PRO A 259 -3.38 27.44 -72.96
CA PRO A 259 -4.58 27.10 -73.74
C PRO A 259 -5.95 27.54 -73.14
N MET A 260 -7.04 27.17 -73.85
CA MET A 260 -8.48 27.48 -73.70
C MET A 260 -9.27 26.45 -74.58
N PRO A 261 -10.63 26.33 -74.60
CA PRO A 261 -11.68 26.84 -73.69
C PRO A 261 -12.91 25.90 -73.39
N HIS A 262 -13.53 26.04 -72.18
CA HIS A 262 -15.01 26.09 -71.93
C HIS A 262 -15.93 24.85 -72.22
N PRO A 263 -17.27 24.82 -71.89
CA PRO A 263 -18.16 25.91 -71.41
C PRO A 263 -19.23 25.66 -70.28
N SER A 264 -19.73 26.80 -69.74
CA SER A 264 -21.11 27.10 -69.26
C SER A 264 -21.72 26.48 -67.98
N ALA A 265 -22.78 27.03 -67.32
CA ALA A 265 -23.22 28.43 -67.09
C ALA A 265 -24.47 28.54 -66.14
N SER A 266 -24.62 29.70 -65.45
CA SER A 266 -25.89 30.30 -64.90
C SER A 266 -26.58 29.66 -63.66
N ALA A 267 -27.42 30.32 -62.85
CA ALA A 267 -27.99 31.70 -62.86
C ALA A 267 -28.28 32.26 -61.42
N GLY A 268 -28.62 33.56 -61.29
CA GLY A 268 -29.18 34.22 -60.08
C GLY A 268 -30.67 34.62 -60.28
N PRO A 269 -31.24 35.73 -59.71
CA PRO A 269 -30.72 36.80 -58.81
C PRO A 269 -31.22 36.63 -57.33
N ILE A 270 -31.62 37.55 -56.41
CA ILE A 270 -32.05 39.00 -56.31
C ILE A 270 -31.60 39.60 -54.93
N GLY A 271 -31.71 40.92 -54.72
CA GLY A 271 -31.43 41.68 -53.47
C GLY A 271 -32.58 41.73 -52.41
N LEU A 272 -32.66 42.72 -51.49
CA LEU A 272 -32.06 44.07 -51.38
C LEU A 272 -31.97 44.58 -49.91
N ASN A 273 -30.90 45.36 -49.58
CA ASN A 273 -30.78 46.43 -48.55
C ASN A 273 -31.04 46.14 -47.02
N ALA A 274 -30.61 46.97 -46.03
CA ALA A 274 -29.38 47.76 -45.83
C ALA A 274 -29.26 48.34 -44.37
N ALA A 275 -28.10 48.19 -43.73
CA ALA A 275 -27.37 49.09 -42.78
C ALA A 275 -27.98 49.76 -41.49
N ASN A 276 -27.21 49.61 -40.39
CA ASN A 276 -26.77 50.62 -39.37
C ASN A 276 -27.60 51.08 -38.12
N ASN A 277 -27.01 50.75 -36.95
CA ASN A 277 -26.65 51.61 -35.78
C ASN A 277 -27.65 52.20 -34.74
N ALA A 278 -27.16 52.13 -33.48
CA ALA A 278 -27.25 53.11 -32.36
C ALA A 278 -28.53 53.30 -31.48
N ALA A 279 -28.54 52.56 -30.36
CA ALA A 279 -28.64 53.04 -28.97
C ALA A 279 -29.76 54.00 -28.45
N ALA A 280 -30.54 53.47 -27.48
CA ALA A 280 -30.80 54.00 -26.12
C ALA A 280 -32.06 54.84 -25.73
N ILE A 281 -32.55 54.52 -24.50
CA ILE A 281 -33.18 55.38 -23.45
C ILE A 281 -34.73 55.59 -23.36
N LEU A 282 -35.30 54.98 -22.30
CA LEU A 282 -36.39 55.38 -21.37
C LEU A 282 -37.70 56.08 -21.87
N LYS A 283 -38.87 55.50 -21.49
CA LYS A 283 -39.69 55.94 -20.31
C LYS A 283 -40.94 55.06 -20.04
N ARG A 284 -41.41 55.07 -18.78
CA ARG A 284 -42.66 54.46 -18.25
C ARG A 284 -43.73 55.55 -18.04
N PRO A 285 -45.05 55.23 -18.08
CA PRO A 285 -45.79 54.74 -16.89
C PRO A 285 -46.74 53.55 -17.25
N ARG A 286 -47.72 53.07 -16.47
CA ARG A 286 -48.26 53.49 -15.15
C ARG A 286 -48.58 52.29 -14.21
N THR A 287 -49.75 52.27 -13.58
CA THR A 287 -50.18 51.53 -12.36
C THR A 287 -51.72 51.63 -12.19
N PRO A 288 -52.37 50.93 -11.24
CA PRO A 288 -52.14 49.63 -10.56
C PRO A 288 -53.38 48.70 -10.86
N PRO A 289 -53.96 47.85 -9.97
CA PRO A 289 -53.50 47.05 -8.82
C PRO A 289 -53.73 45.52 -9.09
N ALA A 290 -53.90 44.55 -8.17
CA ALA A 290 -53.75 44.45 -6.70
C ALA A 290 -53.19 43.06 -6.30
N ASN A 291 -52.36 43.03 -5.25
CA ASN A 291 -52.04 41.91 -4.33
C ASN A 291 -51.57 40.52 -4.84
N ASN A 292 -50.24 40.41 -4.89
CA ASN A 292 -49.38 39.30 -4.40
C ASN A 292 -49.80 38.73 -3.01
N PRO A 293 -49.11 37.70 -2.42
CA PRO A 293 -47.95 36.88 -2.89
C PRO A 293 -48.20 35.34 -2.75
N THR A 294 -47.31 34.40 -3.13
CA THR A 294 -46.01 34.44 -3.83
C THR A 294 -45.88 33.20 -4.71
N MET A 295 -45.07 33.29 -5.76
CA MET A 295 -44.84 32.24 -6.76
C MET A 295 -43.32 32.16 -7.06
N ASP A 296 -42.82 30.96 -7.36
CA ASP A 296 -41.95 30.66 -8.51
C ASP A 296 -40.51 31.24 -8.59
N TYR A 297 -39.58 30.76 -9.45
CA TYR A 297 -39.59 29.62 -10.39
C TYR A 297 -38.18 29.06 -10.67
N GLN A 298 -38.13 27.92 -11.36
CA GLN A 298 -37.03 27.57 -12.28
C GLN A 298 -37.32 28.15 -13.67
N THR A 299 -36.29 28.44 -14.49
CA THR A 299 -36.49 28.57 -15.95
C THR A 299 -36.47 27.20 -16.63
N ALA A 300 -37.20 27.08 -17.74
CA ALA A 300 -37.27 25.90 -18.61
C ALA A 300 -35.90 25.59 -19.29
N ASP A 301 -35.66 24.49 -20.01
CA ASP A 301 -36.45 23.76 -21.04
C ASP A 301 -35.87 22.32 -21.22
N SER A 302 -36.52 21.30 -21.81
CA SER A 302 -37.93 21.04 -22.20
C SER A 302 -38.14 19.53 -22.55
N GLU A 303 -39.35 19.18 -22.99
CA GLU A 303 -39.80 17.92 -23.63
C GLU A 303 -40.05 16.64 -22.78
N HIS A 304 -40.94 15.78 -23.29
CA HIS A 304 -41.88 14.94 -22.54
C HIS A 304 -42.18 13.57 -23.23
N VAL A 305 -42.83 12.65 -22.49
CA VAL A 305 -43.75 11.57 -23.00
C VAL A 305 -43.08 10.41 -23.79
N LEU A 306 -43.28 9.11 -23.52
CA LEU A 306 -44.08 8.36 -22.52
C LEU A 306 -43.30 7.04 -22.15
N LYS A 307 -43.80 5.85 -21.76
CA LYS A 307 -45.12 5.18 -21.77
C LYS A 307 -45.30 4.26 -20.53
N ARG A 308 -46.23 3.28 -20.56
CA ARG A 308 -46.64 2.45 -19.41
C ARG A 308 -46.63 0.94 -19.72
N ALA A 309 -46.21 0.13 -18.75
CA ALA A 309 -46.60 -1.28 -18.57
C ALA A 309 -46.82 -1.61 -17.06
N ARG A 310 -47.24 -2.84 -16.71
CA ARG A 310 -47.59 -3.30 -15.33
C ARG A 310 -47.02 -4.71 -15.03
N PRO A 311 -47.02 -5.19 -13.76
CA PRO A 311 -46.20 -6.33 -13.30
C PRO A 311 -46.94 -7.69 -13.13
N PHE A 312 -46.16 -8.70 -12.67
CA PHE A 312 -46.49 -10.09 -12.23
C PHE A 312 -46.69 -11.19 -13.30
N GLY A 313 -46.12 -12.38 -13.01
CA GLY A 313 -46.19 -13.64 -13.77
C GLY A 313 -45.31 -14.73 -13.12
N LEU A 314 -45.60 -16.02 -13.33
CA LEU A 314 -44.97 -17.18 -12.65
C LEU A 314 -44.66 -18.34 -13.63
N SER A 315 -43.82 -19.28 -13.13
CA SER A 315 -43.74 -20.74 -13.44
C SER A 315 -43.32 -21.27 -14.83
N GLU A 316 -42.53 -22.37 -14.78
CA GLU A 316 -42.49 -23.52 -15.73
C GLU A 316 -41.95 -23.30 -17.19
N GLU A 317 -41.32 -24.27 -17.88
CA GLU A 317 -40.59 -25.52 -17.52
C GLU A 317 -39.76 -26.02 -18.76
N VAL A 318 -39.02 -27.14 -18.62
CA VAL A 318 -38.62 -28.12 -19.68
C VAL A 318 -37.50 -27.76 -20.70
N ASN A 319 -36.41 -28.54 -20.61
CA ASN A 319 -35.47 -29.09 -21.62
C ASN A 319 -34.92 -28.23 -22.80
N ASN A 320 -33.58 -28.18 -22.91
CA ASN A 320 -32.82 -29.17 -23.71
C ASN A 320 -31.28 -29.06 -23.59
N LEU A 321 -30.61 -30.21 -23.73
CA LEU A 321 -29.16 -30.45 -23.90
C LEU A 321 -29.01 -31.50 -25.04
N PRO A 322 -27.82 -31.78 -25.59
CA PRO A 322 -26.54 -31.07 -25.58
C PRO A 322 -26.02 -30.81 -27.03
N VAL A 323 -24.73 -30.47 -27.21
CA VAL A 323 -23.78 -31.18 -28.10
C VAL A 323 -22.38 -30.52 -28.04
N ASN A 324 -21.32 -31.34 -28.01
CA ASN A 324 -19.92 -30.89 -28.07
C ASN A 324 -19.48 -30.58 -29.51
N ILE A 325 -18.52 -29.66 -29.69
CA ILE A 325 -17.37 -29.82 -30.60
C ILE A 325 -16.25 -28.83 -30.19
N LEU A 326 -15.02 -29.34 -30.14
CA LEU A 326 -13.79 -28.55 -30.04
C LEU A 326 -13.06 -28.61 -31.39
N PRO A 327 -12.54 -27.49 -31.90
CA PRO A 327 -11.45 -27.49 -32.88
C PRO A 327 -10.16 -26.94 -32.27
N ILE A 328 -9.06 -27.69 -32.39
CA ILE A 328 -7.70 -27.20 -32.13
C ILE A 328 -7.17 -26.57 -33.43
N GLY A 329 -6.59 -25.37 -33.34
CA GLY A 329 -5.91 -24.70 -34.45
C GLY A 329 -4.72 -23.88 -33.95
N PHE A 330 -3.60 -23.90 -34.68
CA PHE A 330 -2.35 -23.28 -34.29
C PHE A 330 -1.98 -22.07 -35.17
N ALA A 331 -1.23 -21.16 -34.55
CA ALA A 331 -0.23 -20.24 -35.12
C ALA A 331 -0.63 -18.83 -35.65
N ASN A 332 0.22 -17.90 -35.19
CA ASN A 332 0.63 -16.61 -35.74
C ASN A 332 -0.18 -15.32 -35.51
N GLN A 333 0.60 -14.24 -35.51
CA GLN A 333 0.30 -12.94 -34.93
C GLN A 333 -0.29 -11.97 -35.96
N GLY A 334 -1.21 -11.13 -35.49
CA GLY A 334 -1.55 -9.84 -36.09
C GLY A 334 -1.87 -8.85 -34.97
N HIS A 335 -1.41 -7.60 -35.06
CA HIS A 335 -1.78 -6.59 -34.07
C HIS A 335 -3.26 -6.21 -34.25
N GLY A 336 -4.09 -6.66 -33.31
CA GLY A 336 -5.47 -6.24 -33.13
C GLY A 336 -5.71 -5.93 -31.65
N GLN A 337 -6.57 -4.97 -31.35
CA GLN A 337 -6.87 -4.52 -29.99
C GLN A 337 -7.37 -5.70 -29.15
N SER A 338 -6.60 -6.11 -28.14
CA SER A 338 -7.00 -7.19 -27.23
C SER A 338 -8.22 -6.74 -26.43
N SER A 339 -9.32 -7.48 -26.56
CA SER A 339 -10.53 -7.26 -25.78
C SER A 339 -10.26 -7.64 -24.33
N TYR A 340 -9.96 -6.64 -23.49
CA TYR A 340 -9.48 -6.85 -22.13
C TYR A 340 -10.55 -7.46 -21.23
N SER A 341 -10.21 -8.51 -20.50
CA SER A 341 -11.06 -8.99 -19.41
C SER A 341 -10.93 -8.08 -18.18
N SER A 342 -11.98 -8.03 -17.36
CA SER A 342 -11.93 -7.43 -16.03
C SER A 342 -11.05 -8.25 -15.06
N ASP A 343 -10.64 -9.47 -15.42
CA ASP A 343 -9.93 -10.42 -14.55
C ASP A 343 -8.45 -10.07 -14.28
N ASP A 344 -7.86 -9.13 -15.03
CA ASP A 344 -6.45 -8.76 -14.87
C ASP A 344 -6.16 -8.01 -13.56
N LEU A 345 -7.17 -7.33 -13.01
CA LEU A 345 -7.08 -6.48 -11.83
C LEU A 345 -7.39 -7.26 -10.54
N PRO A 346 -6.65 -7.04 -9.44
CA PRO A 346 -6.99 -7.60 -8.14
C PRO A 346 -8.23 -6.90 -7.56
N LYS A 347 -9.41 -7.51 -7.76
CA LYS A 347 -10.71 -7.01 -7.28
C LYS A 347 -11.28 -7.81 -6.11
N ASN A 348 -10.99 -9.10 -6.02
CA ASN A 348 -11.60 -10.01 -5.04
C ASN A 348 -10.80 -9.98 -3.74
N VAL A 349 -11.43 -9.65 -2.61
CA VAL A 349 -10.78 -9.78 -1.30
C VAL A 349 -10.56 -11.26 -0.99
N VAL A 350 -9.33 -11.65 -0.69
CA VAL A 350 -8.93 -13.05 -0.43
C VAL A 350 -8.50 -13.30 1.02
N THR A 351 -7.97 -12.28 1.68
CA THR A 351 -7.65 -12.33 3.12
C THR A 351 -7.73 -10.94 3.73
N THR A 352 -8.02 -10.90 5.03
CA THR A 352 -7.94 -9.71 5.88
C THR A 352 -6.96 -10.00 7.01
N LEU A 353 -5.96 -9.15 7.18
CA LEU A 353 -4.93 -9.25 8.21
C LEU A 353 -5.28 -8.32 9.36
N SER A 354 -5.36 -8.86 10.58
CA SER A 354 -5.63 -8.09 11.80
C SER A 354 -4.36 -7.42 12.30
N GLN A 355 -4.15 -6.15 11.91
CA GLN A 355 -2.96 -5.37 12.28
C GLN A 355 -3.09 -4.76 13.70
N GLY A 356 -4.29 -4.33 14.09
CA GLY A 356 -4.64 -3.84 15.43
C GLY A 356 -4.34 -2.35 15.68
N SER A 357 -3.38 -1.77 14.95
CA SER A 357 -3.08 -0.33 14.95
C SER A 357 -3.20 0.27 13.55
N VAL A 358 -3.55 1.56 13.47
CA VAL A 358 -3.72 2.31 12.21
C VAL A 358 -2.49 2.14 11.32
N VAL A 359 -2.71 1.64 10.10
CA VAL A 359 -1.67 1.50 9.08
C VAL A 359 -1.34 2.87 8.50
N LYS A 360 -0.04 3.19 8.44
CA LYS A 360 0.49 4.46 7.91
C LYS A 360 1.22 4.28 6.58
N SER A 361 1.91 3.14 6.45
CA SER A 361 2.70 2.80 5.26
C SER A 361 2.78 1.29 5.11
N MET A 362 2.89 0.81 3.88
CA MET A 362 3.06 -0.60 3.53
C MET A 362 4.05 -0.71 2.37
N ASP A 363 4.69 -1.87 2.22
CA ASP A 363 5.47 -2.22 1.03
C ASP A 363 5.59 -3.75 0.83
N PHE A 364 5.52 -4.23 -0.41
CA PHE A 364 5.67 -5.65 -0.74
C PHE A 364 7.13 -5.99 -1.04
N HIS A 365 7.62 -7.14 -0.57
CA HIS A 365 9.01 -7.55 -0.80
C HIS A 365 9.26 -7.78 -2.32
N PRO A 366 10.28 -7.16 -2.94
CA PRO A 366 10.46 -7.11 -4.40
C PRO A 366 10.86 -8.43 -5.09
N GLN A 367 10.80 -9.55 -4.37
CA GLN A 367 11.15 -10.90 -4.82
C GLN A 367 10.19 -11.94 -4.23
N GLN A 368 9.81 -11.77 -2.95
CA GLN A 368 8.85 -12.63 -2.25
C GLN A 368 7.47 -11.98 -2.32
N GLN A 369 6.76 -12.18 -3.43
CA GLN A 369 5.52 -11.48 -3.82
C GLN A 369 4.34 -11.56 -2.84
N THR A 370 4.45 -12.39 -1.80
CA THR A 370 3.46 -12.59 -0.73
C THR A 370 3.92 -12.04 0.64
N ILE A 371 5.14 -11.50 0.74
CA ILE A 371 5.64 -10.87 1.98
C ILE A 371 5.27 -9.38 1.96
N LEU A 372 4.56 -8.94 3.01
CA LEU A 372 4.11 -7.57 3.19
C LEU A 372 4.73 -6.94 4.45
N LEU A 373 5.46 -5.85 4.27
CA LEU A 373 5.97 -4.98 5.32
C LEU A 373 4.93 -3.90 5.64
N VAL A 374 4.70 -3.63 6.93
CA VAL A 374 3.67 -2.71 7.41
C VAL A 374 4.25 -1.82 8.52
N GLY A 375 4.02 -0.51 8.41
CA GLY A 375 4.32 0.48 9.45
C GLY A 375 3.06 1.14 10.00
N THR A 376 2.99 1.32 11.32
CA THR A 376 1.80 1.81 12.04
C THR A 376 1.98 3.18 12.69
N GLN A 377 0.85 3.80 13.06
CA GLN A 377 0.80 5.07 13.79
C GLN A 377 1.41 5.00 15.21
N VAL A 378 1.51 3.81 15.82
CA VAL A 378 2.09 3.63 17.16
C VAL A 378 3.61 3.40 17.15
N GLY A 379 4.21 3.27 15.97
CA GLY A 379 5.64 3.00 15.80
C GLY A 379 6.00 1.53 15.62
N ASP A 380 5.02 0.63 15.60
CA ASP A 380 5.25 -0.79 15.38
C ASP A 380 5.40 -1.10 13.88
N VAL A 381 6.44 -1.86 13.56
CA VAL A 381 6.75 -2.42 12.24
C VAL A 381 6.42 -3.92 12.25
N MET A 382 5.69 -4.41 11.26
CA MET A 382 5.32 -5.82 11.12
C MET A 382 5.69 -6.37 9.73
N ILE A 383 6.05 -7.65 9.68
CA ILE A 383 6.23 -8.42 8.44
C ILE A 383 5.20 -9.56 8.45
N TRP A 384 4.43 -9.67 7.38
CA TRP A 384 3.38 -10.69 7.20
C TRP A 384 3.69 -11.58 6.00
N GLU A 385 3.44 -12.89 6.13
CA GLU A 385 3.26 -13.79 4.98
C GLU A 385 1.78 -13.85 4.65
N VAL A 386 1.41 -13.20 3.54
CA VAL A 386 0.01 -13.04 3.10
C VAL A 386 -0.63 -14.38 2.72
N GLY A 387 0.16 -15.36 2.27
CA GLY A 387 -0.27 -16.72 1.94
C GLY A 387 -0.84 -17.48 3.12
N CYS A 388 -0.07 -17.65 4.20
CA CYS A 388 -0.56 -18.36 5.41
C CYS A 388 -1.27 -17.45 6.43
N ARG A 389 -1.28 -16.13 6.20
CA ARG A 389 -1.84 -15.10 7.10
C ARG A 389 -1.11 -14.98 8.45
N GLU A 390 0.15 -15.44 8.51
CA GLU A 390 0.95 -15.42 9.72
C GLU A 390 1.87 -14.19 9.75
N ARG A 391 2.01 -13.59 10.93
CA ARG A 391 2.95 -12.50 11.19
C ARG A 391 4.32 -13.10 11.48
N ILE A 392 5.27 -12.90 10.57
CA ILE A 392 6.64 -13.41 10.67
C ILE A 392 7.39 -12.65 11.77
N ALA A 393 7.27 -11.32 11.76
CA ALA A 393 8.01 -10.49 12.69
C ALA A 393 7.24 -9.23 13.11
N ILE A 394 7.56 -8.76 14.31
CA ILE A 394 7.16 -7.46 14.85
C ILE A 394 8.36 -6.78 15.52
N ARG A 395 8.51 -5.47 15.32
CA ARG A 395 9.45 -4.59 16.04
C ARG A 395 8.72 -3.33 16.44
N ASN A 396 8.51 -3.15 17.73
CA ASN A 396 7.95 -1.92 18.29
C ASN A 396 8.99 -0.80 18.27
N PHE A 397 8.55 0.46 18.25
CA PHE A 397 9.48 1.58 18.30
C PHE A 397 10.29 1.56 19.60
N LYS A 398 11.62 1.52 19.44
CA LYS A 398 12.60 1.64 20.52
C LYS A 398 13.90 2.19 19.95
N VAL A 399 14.46 3.19 20.62
CA VAL A 399 15.82 3.69 20.38
C VAL A 399 16.85 2.70 20.91
N TRP A 400 17.88 2.39 20.13
CA TRP A 400 18.87 1.36 20.46
C TRP A 400 19.96 1.91 21.37
N ASP A 401 20.49 3.11 21.09
CA ASP A 401 21.37 3.86 22.00
C ASP A 401 20.90 5.31 22.22
N LEU A 402 20.10 5.49 23.28
CA LEU A 402 19.63 6.81 23.71
C LEU A 402 20.78 7.73 24.19
N SER A 403 21.93 7.18 24.57
CA SER A 403 23.09 7.97 25.04
C SER A 403 23.93 8.54 23.89
N ALA A 404 23.90 7.91 22.72
CA ALA A 404 24.50 8.41 21.48
C ALA A 404 23.63 9.44 20.74
N CYS A 405 22.32 9.51 21.03
CA CYS A 405 21.37 10.44 20.42
C CYS A 405 21.66 11.92 20.75
N SER A 406 21.33 12.84 19.84
CA SER A 406 21.49 14.28 20.08
C SER A 406 20.58 14.82 21.19
N ALA A 407 20.96 15.94 21.80
CA ALA A 407 20.13 16.61 22.81
C ALA A 407 18.73 17.04 22.28
N PRO A 408 18.55 17.56 21.05
CA PRO A 408 17.24 17.75 20.43
C PRO A 408 16.39 16.46 20.37
N LEU A 409 16.98 15.34 19.96
CA LEU A 409 16.28 14.06 19.90
C LEU A 409 15.92 13.54 21.31
N GLN A 410 16.85 13.60 22.26
CA GLN A 410 16.58 13.25 23.67
C GLN A 410 15.44 14.10 24.26
N ALA A 411 15.40 15.41 24.01
CA ALA A 411 14.31 16.29 24.45
C ALA A 411 12.96 15.97 23.74
N SER A 412 13.01 15.59 22.46
CA SER A 412 11.85 15.17 21.68
C SER A 412 11.27 13.84 22.18
N LEU A 413 12.10 12.93 22.70
CA LEU A 413 11.69 11.65 23.30
C LEU A 413 11.28 11.78 24.78
N ALA A 414 11.81 12.77 25.50
CA ALA A 414 11.47 13.04 26.89
C ALA A 414 10.12 13.75 27.06
N SER A 415 9.66 14.49 26.04
CA SER A 415 8.32 15.09 26.02
C SER A 415 7.24 14.09 25.59
N ASP A 416 7.55 13.21 24.63
CA ASP A 416 6.70 12.12 24.18
C ASP A 416 7.58 11.00 23.58
N TYR A 417 7.58 9.81 24.17
CA TYR A 417 8.38 8.67 23.69
C TYR A 417 7.75 7.97 22.47
N THR A 418 6.49 8.26 22.13
CA THR A 418 5.83 7.64 20.97
C THR A 418 6.35 8.22 19.65
N ALA A 419 6.37 7.41 18.60
CA ALA A 419 6.82 7.83 17.28
C ALA A 419 6.01 7.10 16.20
N SER A 420 5.17 7.82 15.46
CA SER A 420 4.45 7.25 14.32
C SER A 420 5.44 6.88 13.22
N ILE A 421 5.20 5.78 12.50
CA ILE A 421 5.90 5.55 11.23
C ILE A 421 5.25 6.42 10.16
N ASN A 422 6.07 7.09 9.36
CA ASN A 422 5.65 7.84 8.19
C ASN A 422 5.84 7.00 6.91
N ARG A 423 6.98 6.29 6.81
CA ARG A 423 7.28 5.44 5.66
C ARG A 423 7.98 4.13 6.04
N VAL A 424 7.59 3.04 5.37
CA VAL A 424 8.38 1.82 5.24
C VAL A 424 8.69 1.57 3.76
N MET A 425 9.83 0.94 3.46
CA MET A 425 10.18 0.47 2.11
C MET A 425 11.26 -0.61 2.17
N TRP A 426 11.19 -1.61 1.30
CA TRP A 426 12.25 -2.59 1.07
C TRP A 426 13.40 -2.00 0.24
N SER A 427 14.62 -2.50 0.44
CA SER A 427 15.67 -2.34 -0.57
C SER A 427 15.31 -3.15 -1.83
N PRO A 428 15.75 -2.76 -3.05
CA PRO A 428 15.32 -3.45 -4.28
C PRO A 428 15.74 -4.92 -4.41
N ASP A 429 16.75 -5.33 -3.64
CA ASP A 429 17.18 -6.72 -3.44
C ASP A 429 16.47 -7.44 -2.27
N GLY A 430 15.67 -6.74 -1.47
CA GLY A 430 14.86 -7.26 -0.38
C GLY A 430 15.62 -7.72 0.87
N THR A 431 16.94 -7.52 0.92
CA THR A 431 17.77 -7.93 2.06
C THR A 431 17.66 -6.98 3.25
N LEU A 432 17.33 -5.71 2.99
CA LEU A 432 17.11 -4.66 3.97
C LEU A 432 15.72 -4.04 3.83
N PHE A 433 15.26 -3.37 4.87
CA PHE A 433 14.19 -2.38 4.76
C PHE A 433 14.44 -1.20 5.68
N GLY A 434 13.97 -0.02 5.26
CA GLY A 434 14.04 1.24 5.99
C GLY A 434 12.72 1.60 6.64
N VAL A 435 12.78 2.27 7.79
CA VAL A 435 11.62 2.76 8.56
C VAL A 435 11.88 4.21 9.00
N ALA A 436 11.08 5.15 8.48
CA ALA A 436 11.12 6.56 8.85
C ALA A 436 10.04 6.88 9.89
N TYR A 437 10.43 7.51 10.99
CA TYR A 437 9.54 7.86 12.09
C TYR A 437 9.21 9.36 12.12
N SER A 438 8.15 9.73 12.84
CA SER A 438 7.77 11.13 13.15
C SER A 438 8.68 11.80 14.19
N LYS A 439 9.85 11.23 14.44
CA LYS A 439 10.96 11.72 15.26
C LYS A 439 12.22 11.69 14.38
N HIS A 440 13.35 12.12 14.92
CA HIS A 440 14.59 12.39 14.17
C HIS A 440 15.23 11.13 13.54
N ILE A 441 14.72 9.93 13.83
CA ILE A 441 15.36 8.64 13.62
C ILE A 441 14.84 7.95 12.36
N VAL A 442 15.74 7.27 11.67
CA VAL A 442 15.47 6.19 10.73
C VAL A 442 16.10 4.90 11.24
N HIS A 443 15.34 3.81 11.22
CA HIS A 443 15.90 2.46 11.44
C HIS A 443 16.05 1.74 10.11
N ILE A 444 17.15 1.01 9.95
CA ILE A 444 17.34 0.01 8.90
C ILE A 444 17.42 -1.35 9.58
N TYR A 445 16.64 -2.30 9.09
CA TYR A 445 16.68 -3.69 9.51
C TYR A 445 17.16 -4.57 8.36
N SER A 446 17.77 -5.71 8.69
CA SER A 446 18.07 -6.78 7.75
C SER A 446 17.10 -7.94 7.93
N TYR A 447 16.65 -8.50 6.82
CA TYR A 447 15.71 -9.60 6.74
C TYR A 447 16.34 -10.75 5.95
N GLN A 448 16.24 -11.96 6.48
CA GLN A 448 16.63 -13.18 5.78
C GLN A 448 15.47 -14.16 5.84
N ALA A 449 15.27 -14.92 4.76
CA ALA A 449 14.17 -15.86 4.60
C ALA A 449 14.34 -17.07 5.54
N GLY A 450 13.92 -16.90 6.80
CA GLY A 450 14.17 -17.85 7.90
C GLY A 450 13.90 -17.26 9.28
N ASP A 451 12.87 -16.41 9.41
CA ASP A 451 12.35 -15.84 10.67
C ASP A 451 13.26 -14.84 11.44
N GLU A 452 14.54 -14.70 11.07
CA GLU A 452 15.47 -13.78 11.73
C GLU A 452 15.43 -12.33 11.20
N LEU A 453 14.55 -11.51 11.77
CA LEU A 453 14.59 -10.05 11.63
C LEU A 453 15.67 -9.43 12.55
N ARG A 454 16.72 -8.85 11.98
CA ARG A 454 17.86 -8.29 12.73
C ARG A 454 17.98 -6.76 12.58
N ASN A 455 18.32 -6.08 13.67
CA ASN A 455 18.69 -4.67 13.67
C ASN A 455 19.95 -4.47 12.80
N HIS A 456 19.97 -3.50 11.88
CA HIS A 456 21.14 -3.19 11.06
C HIS A 456 21.77 -1.83 11.40
N LEU A 457 21.02 -0.73 11.26
CA LEU A 457 21.51 0.63 11.54
C LEU A 457 20.41 1.49 12.19
N GLU A 458 20.82 2.34 13.13
CA GLU A 458 20.03 3.43 13.71
C GLU A 458 20.68 4.75 13.28
N ILE A 459 19.92 5.62 12.61
CA ILE A 459 20.43 6.86 12.00
C ILE A 459 19.59 8.04 12.51
N GLU A 460 20.20 8.98 13.22
CA GLU A 460 19.58 10.29 13.47
C GLU A 460 19.66 11.13 12.18
N ALA A 461 18.61 11.05 11.37
CA ALA A 461 18.62 11.54 10.00
C ALA A 461 18.27 13.02 9.90
N HIS A 462 17.20 13.48 10.55
CA HIS A 462 16.65 14.84 10.37
C HIS A 462 16.32 15.55 11.69
N VAL A 463 16.34 16.88 11.71
CA VAL A 463 15.91 17.66 12.87
C VAL A 463 14.38 17.81 12.83
N GLY A 464 13.68 16.87 13.47
CA GLY A 464 12.21 16.81 13.51
C GLY A 464 11.66 15.49 12.96
N SER A 465 10.56 15.55 12.22
CA SER A 465 9.95 14.38 11.57
C SER A 465 10.75 13.96 10.33
N VAL A 466 10.97 12.65 10.13
CA VAL A 466 11.41 12.09 8.84
C VAL A 466 10.15 11.71 8.06
N ASN A 467 9.87 12.43 6.99
CA ASN A 467 8.57 12.39 6.31
C ASN A 467 8.47 11.27 5.27
N ASP A 468 9.57 10.96 4.58
CA ASP A 468 9.62 9.90 3.56
C ASP A 468 11.02 9.30 3.44
N LEU A 469 11.12 8.09 2.88
CA LEU A 469 12.37 7.42 2.55
C LEU A 469 12.26 6.65 1.24
N ALA A 470 13.39 6.48 0.56
CA ALA A 470 13.50 5.63 -0.62
C ALA A 470 14.92 5.10 -0.81
N PHE A 471 15.07 3.86 -1.26
CA PHE A 471 16.38 3.30 -1.62
C PHE A 471 16.81 3.71 -3.03
N SER A 472 18.11 3.84 -3.24
CA SER A 472 18.74 4.18 -4.52
C SER A 472 20.11 3.50 -4.66
N TYR A 473 20.66 3.49 -5.89
CA TYR A 473 21.99 2.94 -6.16
C TYR A 473 22.96 3.99 -6.76
N PRO A 474 23.17 5.16 -6.14
CA PRO A 474 24.13 6.16 -6.64
C PRO A 474 25.50 5.54 -6.83
N ASN A 475 26.07 5.66 -8.03
CA ASN A 475 27.36 5.05 -8.40
C ASN A 475 27.43 3.52 -8.15
N LYS A 476 26.29 2.82 -8.17
CA LYS A 476 26.10 1.39 -7.85
C LYS A 476 26.23 1.00 -6.36
N GLN A 477 26.37 1.95 -5.45
CA GLN A 477 26.37 1.74 -4.00
C GLN A 477 24.93 1.84 -3.47
N LEU A 478 24.48 0.88 -2.63
CA LEU A 478 23.15 0.95 -2.04
C LEU A 478 23.09 2.08 -1.01
N CYS A 479 22.26 3.08 -1.28
CA CYS A 479 22.06 4.22 -0.39
C CYS A 479 20.57 4.41 -0.07
N LEU A 480 20.32 4.94 1.13
CA LEU A 480 19.01 5.36 1.58
C LEU A 480 18.90 6.89 1.42
N VAL A 481 17.87 7.35 0.72
CA VAL A 481 17.49 8.76 0.60
C VAL A 481 16.39 9.05 1.64
N THR A 482 16.56 10.11 2.43
CA THR A 482 15.62 10.51 3.48
C THR A 482 15.31 12.00 3.37
N CYS A 483 14.10 12.41 3.75
CA CYS A 483 13.71 13.82 3.81
C CYS A 483 12.84 14.13 5.05
N GLY A 484 12.77 15.38 5.46
CA GLY A 484 12.06 15.73 6.70
C GLY A 484 11.79 17.21 6.96
N GLU A 485 11.43 17.47 8.21
CA GLU A 485 10.99 18.78 8.72
C GLU A 485 12.07 19.87 8.67
N ASP A 486 13.34 19.45 8.69
CA ASP A 486 14.51 20.32 8.54
C ASP A 486 14.78 20.79 7.10
N ARG A 487 13.84 20.54 6.18
CA ARG A 487 13.77 21.06 4.80
C ARG A 487 14.89 20.59 3.86
N VAL A 488 15.68 19.61 4.28
CA VAL A 488 16.80 19.06 3.51
C VAL A 488 16.54 17.61 3.12
N ILE A 489 17.19 17.16 2.05
CA ILE A 489 17.25 15.74 1.67
C ILE A 489 18.65 15.23 1.99
N LYS A 490 18.75 14.07 2.64
CA LYS A 490 20.03 13.46 3.01
C LYS A 490 20.14 12.08 2.38
N VAL A 491 21.35 11.70 2.02
CA VAL A 491 21.64 10.39 1.42
C VAL A 491 22.69 9.70 2.28
N TRP A 492 22.41 8.47 2.66
CA TRP A 492 23.20 7.65 3.58
C TRP A 492 23.60 6.37 2.88
N ASP A 493 24.82 5.90 3.10
CA ASP A 493 25.20 4.53 2.79
C ASP A 493 24.34 3.57 3.65
N ALA A 494 23.63 2.65 2.99
CA ALA A 494 22.67 1.77 3.66
C ALA A 494 23.31 0.61 4.45
N VAL A 495 24.64 0.43 4.35
CA VAL A 495 25.42 -0.63 4.99
C VAL A 495 26.32 -0.07 6.11
N THR A 496 26.85 1.14 5.93
CA THR A 496 27.73 1.80 6.91
C THR A 496 27.08 2.93 7.70
N GLY A 497 25.90 3.41 7.28
CA GLY A 497 25.22 4.56 7.89
C GLY A 497 25.88 5.92 7.63
N VAL A 498 26.98 5.95 6.86
CA VAL A 498 27.73 7.19 6.58
C VAL A 498 26.94 8.09 5.64
N LYS A 499 26.73 9.36 6.04
CA LYS A 499 26.09 10.38 5.20
C LYS A 499 26.99 10.74 4.01
N GLN A 500 26.48 10.55 2.79
CA GLN A 500 27.19 10.79 1.52
C GLN A 500 26.82 12.15 0.90
N PHE A 501 25.54 12.52 0.91
CA PHE A 501 25.05 13.77 0.31
C PHE A 501 24.11 14.53 1.25
N THR A 502 23.99 15.84 1.04
CA THR A 502 23.00 16.69 1.73
C THR A 502 22.57 17.79 0.77
N PHE A 503 21.29 17.81 0.46
CA PHE A 503 20.68 18.75 -0.49
C PHE A 503 19.84 19.76 0.28
N GLU A 504 20.20 21.03 0.13
CA GLU A 504 19.57 22.18 0.77
C GLU A 504 19.00 23.10 -0.32
N GLY A 505 17.89 23.79 -0.04
CA GLY A 505 17.25 24.71 -1.00
C GLY A 505 15.73 24.59 -1.14
N HIS A 506 15.05 23.76 -0.34
CA HIS A 506 13.59 23.87 -0.16
C HIS A 506 13.26 24.85 0.96
N ASP A 507 12.33 25.78 0.71
CA ASP A 507 11.90 26.76 1.71
C ASP A 507 10.92 26.20 2.76
N ALA A 508 10.28 25.07 2.45
CA ALA A 508 9.31 24.37 3.31
C ALA A 508 9.77 22.93 3.65
N PRO A 509 9.20 22.29 4.69
CA PRO A 509 9.44 20.87 5.00
C PRO A 509 9.31 19.96 3.77
N VAL A 510 10.28 19.06 3.59
CA VAL A 510 10.24 18.12 2.46
C VAL A 510 9.35 16.94 2.84
N TYR A 511 8.35 16.68 2.01
CA TYR A 511 7.26 15.74 2.25
C TYR A 511 7.46 14.36 1.61
N SER A 512 8.05 14.30 0.41
CA SER A 512 8.29 13.03 -0.30
C SER A 512 9.57 13.07 -1.16
N VAL A 513 10.16 11.90 -1.39
CA VAL A 513 11.35 11.69 -2.25
C VAL A 513 11.15 10.53 -3.22
N CYS A 514 11.51 10.75 -4.48
CA CYS A 514 11.44 9.78 -5.56
C CYS A 514 12.79 9.71 -6.32
N PRO A 515 13.73 8.87 -5.88
CA PRO A 515 14.97 8.59 -6.59
C PRO A 515 14.71 7.84 -7.90
N HIS A 516 15.41 8.22 -8.97
CA HIS A 516 15.27 7.57 -10.27
C HIS A 516 16.57 7.53 -11.08
N HIS A 517 16.57 6.74 -12.16
CA HIS A 517 17.70 6.49 -13.03
C HIS A 517 17.23 6.38 -14.48
N LYS A 518 17.80 7.21 -15.36
CA LYS A 518 17.49 7.25 -16.79
C LYS A 518 18.77 7.53 -17.57
N GLU A 519 19.04 6.76 -18.63
CA GLU A 519 20.17 6.98 -19.56
C GLU A 519 21.55 7.14 -18.87
N ASN A 520 21.81 6.32 -17.83
CA ASN A 520 22.99 6.39 -16.94
C ASN A 520 23.11 7.63 -16.04
N ILE A 521 22.19 8.59 -16.14
CA ILE A 521 22.02 9.66 -15.16
C ILE A 521 21.22 9.08 -13.97
N GLN A 522 21.52 9.57 -12.77
CA GLN A 522 20.83 9.23 -11.53
C GLN A 522 20.45 10.52 -10.81
N PHE A 523 19.20 10.62 -10.39
CA PHE A 523 18.64 11.85 -9.81
C PHE A 523 17.61 11.54 -8.74
N ILE A 524 17.18 12.57 -8.02
CA ILE A 524 16.09 12.52 -7.03
C ILE A 524 15.10 13.62 -7.41
N PHE A 525 13.81 13.28 -7.53
CA PHE A 525 12.74 14.27 -7.35
C PHE A 525 12.38 14.36 -5.88
N SER A 526 12.12 15.56 -5.36
CA SER A 526 11.58 15.74 -4.02
C SER A 526 10.54 16.84 -3.98
N THR A 527 9.58 16.70 -3.07
CA THR A 527 8.40 17.58 -2.99
C THR A 527 8.30 18.18 -1.61
N ALA A 528 8.08 19.49 -1.50
CA ALA A 528 7.86 20.17 -0.24
C ALA A 528 6.37 20.32 0.09
N ALA A 529 6.07 20.63 1.35
CA ALA A 529 4.70 20.75 1.88
C ALA A 529 3.91 21.94 1.28
N ASP A 530 4.61 22.90 0.68
CA ASP A 530 4.03 24.02 -0.09
C ASP A 530 3.81 23.69 -1.58
N GLY A 531 4.17 22.48 -2.01
CA GLY A 531 4.02 22.01 -3.39
C GLY A 531 5.22 22.26 -4.31
N GLN A 532 6.34 22.83 -3.84
CA GLN A 532 7.53 22.92 -4.67
C GLN A 532 8.09 21.52 -4.97
N ILE A 533 8.32 21.21 -6.24
CA ILE A 533 8.93 19.97 -6.74
C ILE A 533 10.31 20.30 -7.29
N LYS A 534 11.37 19.80 -6.65
CA LYS A 534 12.76 20.05 -7.08
C LYS A 534 13.44 18.76 -7.54
N ALA A 535 14.24 18.87 -8.60
CA ALA A 535 15.07 17.78 -9.13
C ALA A 535 16.53 17.96 -8.70
N TRP A 536 17.20 16.89 -8.26
CA TRP A 536 18.55 16.92 -7.70
C TRP A 536 19.45 15.85 -8.35
N LEU A 537 20.71 16.19 -8.59
CA LEU A 537 21.75 15.23 -9.01
C LEU A 537 22.65 14.87 -7.82
N TYR A 538 23.29 13.71 -7.86
CA TYR A 538 24.23 13.25 -6.84
C TYR A 538 25.60 13.96 -6.97
N ASP A 539 25.59 15.30 -6.94
CA ASP A 539 26.76 16.18 -7.09
C ASP A 539 26.82 17.33 -6.06
N ASN A 540 25.80 17.49 -5.21
CA ASN A 540 25.62 18.59 -4.24
C ASN A 540 25.59 20.02 -4.85
N VAL A 541 25.39 20.19 -6.16
CA VAL A 541 25.36 21.51 -6.84
C VAL A 541 23.96 22.15 -6.80
N GLY A 542 23.13 21.77 -5.82
CA GLY A 542 21.76 22.25 -5.64
C GLY A 542 20.71 21.66 -6.61
N SER A 543 19.49 22.21 -6.55
CA SER A 543 18.39 21.79 -7.40
C SER A 543 18.61 22.19 -8.87
N ARG A 544 18.43 21.23 -9.78
CA ARG A 544 18.61 21.42 -11.23
C ARG A 544 17.37 21.94 -11.94
N VAL A 545 16.19 21.62 -11.41
CA VAL A 545 14.90 22.13 -11.90
C VAL A 545 13.95 22.33 -10.72
N ASP A 546 12.97 23.20 -10.90
CA ASP A 546 11.98 23.63 -9.92
C ASP A 546 10.61 23.74 -10.61
N TYR A 547 9.60 23.07 -10.07
CA TYR A 547 8.24 23.03 -10.62
C TYR A 547 7.20 23.17 -9.50
N ASP A 548 6.05 23.78 -9.77
CA ASP A 548 4.92 23.82 -8.83
C ASP A 548 3.98 22.62 -9.03
N ALA A 549 3.74 21.86 -7.96
CA ALA A 549 2.66 20.88 -7.91
C ALA A 549 1.28 21.57 -8.05
N PRO A 550 0.30 20.95 -8.73
CA PRO A 550 -1.05 21.51 -8.86
C PRO A 550 -1.64 21.97 -7.51
N GLY A 551 -2.05 23.23 -7.42
CA GLY A 551 -2.63 23.80 -6.20
C GLY A 551 -1.64 24.14 -5.07
N HIS A 552 -0.32 24.07 -5.32
CA HIS A 552 0.75 24.44 -4.38
C HIS A 552 0.56 23.80 -2.99
N SER A 553 0.68 22.47 -2.91
CA SER A 553 0.51 21.69 -1.69
C SER A 553 1.27 20.36 -1.71
N SER A 554 1.39 19.72 -0.55
CA SER A 554 1.94 18.37 -0.38
C SER A 554 1.40 17.37 -1.41
N THR A 555 2.32 16.79 -2.18
CA THR A 555 2.07 15.69 -3.12
C THR A 555 3.11 14.59 -2.91
N THR A 556 2.75 13.35 -3.18
CA THR A 556 3.71 12.25 -3.36
C THR A 556 4.06 12.10 -4.84
N MET A 557 5.18 11.45 -5.16
CA MET A 557 5.61 11.16 -6.53
C MET A 557 6.01 9.69 -6.70
N ALA A 558 5.69 9.12 -7.85
CA ALA A 558 6.07 7.76 -8.22
C ALA A 558 6.23 7.61 -9.73
N TYR A 559 7.12 6.69 -10.14
CA TYR A 559 7.28 6.27 -11.53
C TYR A 559 6.40 5.06 -11.86
N SER A 560 6.14 4.85 -13.15
CA SER A 560 5.79 3.52 -13.68
C SER A 560 6.91 2.51 -13.42
N ALA A 561 6.59 1.21 -13.40
CA ALA A 561 7.56 0.14 -13.17
C ALA A 561 8.62 -0.03 -14.28
N ASP A 562 8.45 0.60 -15.45
CA ASP A 562 9.48 0.77 -16.48
C ASP A 562 10.31 2.06 -16.37
N GLY A 563 9.98 2.97 -15.46
CA GLY A 563 10.65 4.27 -15.32
C GLY A 563 10.34 5.29 -16.43
N THR A 564 9.41 5.01 -17.34
CA THR A 564 9.15 5.88 -18.51
C THR A 564 8.17 7.02 -18.22
N ARG A 565 7.36 6.92 -17.17
CA ARG A 565 6.27 7.85 -16.87
C ARG A 565 6.28 8.26 -15.40
N LEU A 566 6.22 9.57 -15.16
CA LEU A 566 6.24 10.17 -13.82
C LEU A 566 4.85 10.66 -13.43
N PHE A 567 4.39 10.28 -12.24
CA PHE A 567 3.10 10.64 -11.68
C PHE A 567 3.26 11.35 -10.35
N SER A 568 2.29 12.21 -10.00
CA SER A 568 2.18 12.78 -8.65
C SER A 568 0.73 12.85 -8.18
N CYS A 569 0.51 12.55 -6.90
CA CYS A 569 -0.80 12.61 -6.25
C CYS A 569 -0.75 13.45 -4.97
N GLY A 570 -1.60 14.47 -4.90
CA GLY A 570 -1.61 15.47 -3.84
C GLY A 570 -3.02 15.91 -3.49
N THR A 571 -3.12 16.75 -2.46
CA THR A 571 -4.37 17.36 -1.99
C THR A 571 -4.14 18.84 -1.79
N ASN A 572 -4.93 19.72 -2.44
CA ASN A 572 -4.77 21.16 -2.32
C ASN A 572 -5.21 21.68 -0.93
N LYS A 573 -4.98 22.97 -0.65
CA LYS A 573 -5.29 23.59 0.65
C LYS A 573 -6.80 23.66 0.91
N GLU A 574 -7.60 23.52 -0.14
CA GLU A 574 -9.06 23.50 -0.17
C GLU A 574 -9.64 22.08 0.08
N GLY A 575 -8.80 21.05 0.10
CA GLY A 575 -9.18 19.64 0.36
C GLY A 575 -9.48 18.80 -0.89
N GLU A 576 -9.34 19.37 -2.09
CA GLU A 576 -9.51 18.64 -3.36
C GLU A 576 -8.24 17.88 -3.71
N SER A 577 -8.38 16.57 -3.96
CA SER A 577 -7.26 15.72 -4.34
C SER A 577 -7.12 15.62 -5.86
N TYR A 578 -5.87 15.51 -6.33
CA TYR A 578 -5.52 15.44 -7.74
C TYR A 578 -4.50 14.34 -8.01
N LEU A 579 -4.49 13.86 -9.25
CA LEU A 579 -3.54 12.88 -9.76
C LEU A 579 -3.17 13.28 -11.18
N VAL A 580 -1.87 13.45 -11.43
CA VAL A 580 -1.34 13.95 -12.70
C VAL A 580 -0.19 13.10 -13.21
N GLU A 581 -0.06 13.02 -14.54
CA GLU A 581 1.13 12.55 -15.24
C GLU A 581 1.93 13.76 -15.71
N TRP A 582 3.24 13.73 -15.56
CA TRP A 582 4.17 14.79 -15.96
C TRP A 582 4.80 14.52 -17.32
N ASN A 583 5.07 15.59 -18.08
CA ASN A 583 5.99 15.55 -19.20
C ASN A 583 7.38 16.02 -18.73
N GLU A 584 8.30 15.07 -18.52
CA GLU A 584 9.65 15.33 -18.01
C GLU A 584 10.43 16.36 -18.85
N SER A 585 10.20 16.43 -20.17
CA SER A 585 10.92 17.35 -21.07
C SER A 585 10.30 18.76 -21.17
N GLU A 586 9.13 18.97 -20.56
CA GLU A 586 8.41 20.25 -20.53
C GLU A 586 8.23 20.82 -19.12
N GLY A 587 8.41 20.02 -18.06
CA GLY A 587 8.12 20.45 -16.68
C GLY A 587 6.63 20.71 -16.43
N ALA A 588 5.77 20.13 -17.26
CA ALA A 588 4.34 20.44 -17.33
C ALA A 588 3.47 19.20 -17.12
N VAL A 589 2.25 19.40 -16.63
CA VAL A 589 1.24 18.35 -16.54
C VAL A 589 0.84 17.90 -17.94
N LYS A 590 1.09 16.63 -18.24
CA LYS A 590 0.77 15.94 -19.50
C LYS A 590 -0.68 15.42 -19.51
N ARG A 591 -1.16 14.91 -18.36
CA ARG A 591 -2.53 14.44 -18.14
C ARG A 591 -2.96 14.69 -16.70
N THR A 592 -4.24 14.96 -16.49
CA THR A 592 -4.89 14.99 -15.16
C THR A 592 -5.99 13.95 -15.14
N TYR A 593 -5.96 13.03 -14.19
CA TYR A 593 -6.94 11.94 -14.09
C TYR A 593 -8.20 12.40 -13.36
N GLN A 594 -9.37 11.99 -13.84
CA GLN A 594 -10.68 12.42 -13.32
C GLN A 594 -11.36 11.34 -12.48
N GLY A 595 -12.14 11.75 -11.47
CA GLY A 595 -12.90 10.87 -10.58
C GLY A 595 -12.44 10.84 -9.11
N ILE A 596 -11.34 11.52 -8.79
CA ILE A 596 -10.88 11.72 -7.41
C ILE A 596 -11.80 12.71 -6.67
N GLY A 597 -11.95 12.49 -5.37
CA GLY A 597 -12.84 13.23 -4.47
C GLY A 597 -12.36 14.65 -4.16
N LYS A 598 -13.34 15.51 -3.82
CA LYS A 598 -13.10 16.93 -3.49
C LYS A 598 -12.83 17.20 -2.00
N ARG A 599 -12.69 16.16 -1.16
CA ARG A 599 -12.56 16.26 0.31
C ARG A 599 -11.75 15.10 0.91
N SER A 600 -10.45 15.03 0.65
CA SER A 600 -9.55 14.08 1.35
C SER A 600 -9.03 14.68 2.66
N VAL A 601 -8.95 13.87 3.72
CA VAL A 601 -8.30 14.27 4.99
C VAL A 601 -6.82 13.88 4.92
N GLY A 602 -6.05 14.68 4.17
CA GLY A 602 -4.62 14.48 3.92
C GLY A 602 -4.31 14.08 2.47
N VAL A 603 -3.05 13.73 2.22
CA VAL A 603 -2.55 13.34 0.89
C VAL A 603 -3.00 11.92 0.55
N VAL A 604 -3.67 11.77 -0.58
CA VAL A 604 -4.10 10.47 -1.13
C VAL A 604 -2.88 9.61 -1.45
N GLN A 605 -2.87 8.36 -0.96
CA GLN A 605 -1.85 7.39 -1.35
C GLN A 605 -2.21 6.75 -2.69
N PHE A 606 -1.21 6.59 -3.54
CA PHE A 606 -1.35 6.02 -4.88
C PHE A 606 -0.24 5.02 -5.20
N ASP A 607 -0.48 4.20 -6.22
CA ASP A 607 0.47 3.22 -6.72
C ASP A 607 0.28 2.91 -8.21
N THR A 608 1.30 2.31 -8.83
CA THR A 608 1.26 1.87 -10.24
C THR A 608 1.50 0.38 -10.37
N THR A 609 0.96 -0.24 -11.43
CA THR A 609 1.28 -1.63 -11.75
C THR A 609 1.17 -1.98 -13.23
N LYS A 610 1.90 -3.02 -13.65
CA LYS A 610 1.94 -3.59 -15.02
C LYS A 610 2.21 -2.56 -16.14
N ASN A 611 2.79 -1.40 -15.82
CA ASN A 611 2.95 -0.21 -16.69
C ASN A 611 1.67 0.23 -17.40
N ARG A 612 0.53 -0.04 -16.75
CA ARG A 612 -0.79 0.10 -17.36
C ARG A 612 -1.85 0.60 -16.40
N PHE A 613 -1.81 0.19 -15.14
CA PHE A 613 -2.83 0.56 -14.17
C PHE A 613 -2.25 1.50 -13.12
N LEU A 614 -3.03 2.54 -12.83
CA LEU A 614 -2.76 3.56 -11.83
C LEU A 614 -3.91 3.46 -10.82
N ALA A 615 -3.59 3.37 -9.53
CA ALA A 615 -4.59 3.25 -8.46
C ALA A 615 -4.38 4.32 -7.38
N ALA A 616 -5.46 4.80 -6.78
CA ALA A 616 -5.43 5.75 -5.67
C ALA A 616 -6.49 5.39 -4.62
N GLY A 617 -6.13 5.52 -3.33
CA GLY A 617 -7.04 5.30 -2.21
C GLY A 617 -7.77 6.58 -1.83
N ASP A 618 -9.04 6.69 -2.22
CA ASP A 618 -9.82 7.93 -2.13
C ASP A 618 -11.33 7.67 -2.02
N ASP A 619 -12.01 8.52 -1.24
CA ASP A 619 -13.47 8.54 -1.04
C ASP A 619 -14.02 7.16 -0.61
N PHE A 620 -13.40 6.59 0.43
CA PHE A 620 -13.75 5.27 1.00
C PHE A 620 -13.65 4.09 0.00
N SER A 621 -12.88 4.26 -1.08
CA SER A 621 -12.71 3.29 -2.16
C SER A 621 -11.27 3.24 -2.68
N VAL A 622 -10.94 2.21 -3.47
CA VAL A 622 -9.76 2.22 -4.35
C VAL A 622 -10.22 2.52 -5.77
N LYS A 623 -9.79 3.67 -6.29
CA LYS A 623 -10.09 4.15 -7.64
C LYS A 623 -8.95 3.75 -8.58
N ILE A 624 -9.27 3.24 -9.76
CA ILE A 624 -8.31 2.73 -10.74
C ILE A 624 -8.55 3.34 -12.11
N TRP A 625 -7.45 3.70 -12.79
CA TRP A 625 -7.40 4.18 -14.17
C TRP A 625 -6.53 3.24 -15.02
N ASP A 626 -6.87 3.10 -16.30
CA ASP A 626 -5.88 2.72 -17.31
C ASP A 626 -5.03 3.96 -17.60
N MET A 627 -3.70 3.84 -17.56
CA MET A 627 -2.77 4.97 -17.62
C MET A 627 -2.91 5.81 -18.88
N ASP A 628 -3.45 5.31 -19.99
CA ASP A 628 -3.65 6.13 -21.19
C ASP A 628 -5.08 6.71 -21.32
N SER A 629 -5.94 6.45 -20.33
CA SER A 629 -7.27 7.05 -20.14
C SER A 629 -7.29 8.05 -18.97
N VAL A 630 -7.76 9.27 -19.25
CA VAL A 630 -8.07 10.27 -18.21
C VAL A 630 -9.29 9.87 -17.36
N ASN A 631 -10.20 9.08 -17.91
CA ASN A 631 -11.43 8.65 -17.25
C ASN A 631 -11.19 7.45 -16.33
N LEU A 632 -11.86 7.45 -15.17
CA LEU A 632 -11.89 6.34 -14.21
C LEU A 632 -12.30 5.02 -14.90
N LEU A 633 -11.50 3.96 -14.71
CA LEU A 633 -11.76 2.63 -15.26
C LEU A 633 -12.69 1.82 -14.34
N THR A 634 -12.45 1.86 -13.04
CA THR A 634 -13.27 1.18 -12.02
C THR A 634 -13.03 1.81 -10.65
N SER A 635 -14.02 1.72 -9.76
CA SER A 635 -13.82 1.84 -8.31
C SER A 635 -14.01 0.46 -7.67
N ILE A 636 -13.35 0.23 -6.53
CA ILE A 636 -13.42 -0.99 -5.74
C ILE A 636 -13.65 -0.58 -4.29
N ASP A 637 -14.77 -1.02 -3.70
CA ASP A 637 -15.11 -0.81 -2.28
C ASP A 637 -14.42 -1.83 -1.35
N ALA A 638 -13.91 -2.93 -1.92
CA ALA A 638 -13.23 -4.02 -1.24
C ALA A 638 -14.06 -4.64 -0.12
N ASP A 639 -15.34 -4.94 -0.35
CA ASP A 639 -16.31 -5.37 0.67
C ASP A 639 -16.50 -4.34 1.81
N GLY A 640 -16.32 -3.05 1.49
CA GLY A 640 -16.52 -1.91 2.38
C GLY A 640 -15.51 -1.78 3.52
N GLY A 641 -15.75 -0.83 4.42
CA GLY A 641 -14.96 -0.64 5.65
C GLY A 641 -13.59 0.03 5.45
N LEU A 642 -13.32 0.62 4.29
CA LEU A 642 -12.12 1.43 4.05
C LEU A 642 -12.24 2.83 4.71
N PRO A 643 -11.14 3.45 5.17
CA PRO A 643 -11.13 4.86 5.59
C PRO A 643 -11.29 5.80 4.40
N ALA A 644 -11.42 7.11 4.65
CA ALA A 644 -11.60 8.11 3.58
C ALA A 644 -10.44 8.12 2.56
N SER A 645 -9.21 7.89 3.02
CA SER A 645 -7.98 7.93 2.21
C SER A 645 -7.11 6.69 2.52
N PRO A 646 -7.46 5.48 2.02
CA PRO A 646 -6.76 4.25 2.38
C PRO A 646 -5.32 4.20 1.85
N CYS A 647 -4.41 3.68 2.67
CA CYS A 647 -3.08 3.30 2.24
C CYS A 647 -3.18 2.10 1.30
N ILE A 648 -2.52 2.16 0.14
CA ILE A 648 -2.54 1.08 -0.86
C ILE A 648 -1.14 0.74 -1.39
N ARG A 649 -0.91 -0.54 -1.69
CA ARG A 649 0.24 -1.05 -2.46
C ARG A 649 -0.13 -2.24 -3.33
N PHE A 650 0.29 -2.27 -4.57
CA PHE A 650 0.37 -3.50 -5.36
C PHE A 650 1.59 -4.32 -4.97
N ASN A 651 1.54 -5.63 -5.18
CA ASN A 651 2.78 -6.39 -5.33
C ASN A 651 3.38 -6.16 -6.73
N LYS A 652 4.67 -6.47 -6.89
CA LYS A 652 5.46 -6.13 -8.09
C LYS A 652 4.91 -6.72 -9.40
N ASP A 653 4.21 -7.86 -9.33
CA ASP A 653 3.57 -8.50 -10.49
C ASP A 653 2.15 -7.96 -10.76
N GLY A 654 1.58 -7.14 -9.87
CA GLY A 654 0.22 -6.60 -9.99
C GLY A 654 -0.88 -7.65 -9.88
N VAL A 655 -0.64 -8.71 -9.12
CA VAL A 655 -1.58 -9.82 -8.89
C VAL A 655 -2.21 -9.79 -7.50
N LEU A 656 -1.57 -9.09 -6.55
CA LEU A 656 -2.09 -8.74 -5.23
C LEU A 656 -2.12 -7.21 -5.05
N LEU A 657 -3.07 -6.73 -4.25
CA LEU A 657 -3.22 -5.33 -3.83
C LEU A 657 -3.58 -5.29 -2.33
N ALA A 658 -2.73 -4.67 -1.51
CA ALA A 658 -2.98 -4.44 -0.09
C ALA A 658 -3.67 -3.08 0.13
N VAL A 659 -4.68 -3.04 1.00
CA VAL A 659 -5.52 -1.88 1.28
C VAL A 659 -5.80 -1.78 2.79
N SER A 660 -5.50 -0.64 3.43
CA SER A 660 -5.79 -0.43 4.85
C SER A 660 -7.29 -0.22 5.14
N THR A 661 -7.79 -0.70 6.28
CA THR A 661 -9.21 -0.61 6.68
C THR A 661 -9.44 0.23 7.96
N ASN A 662 -10.69 0.62 8.23
CA ASN A 662 -11.10 1.40 9.41
C ASN A 662 -10.94 0.63 10.74
N ASP A 663 -11.03 -0.68 10.72
CA ASP A 663 -10.88 -1.58 11.88
C ASP A 663 -9.42 -1.91 12.21
N ASN A 664 -8.48 -1.02 11.81
CA ASN A 664 -7.04 -1.21 11.93
C ASN A 664 -6.56 -2.55 11.33
N GLY A 665 -7.06 -2.88 10.13
CA GLY A 665 -6.70 -4.08 9.38
C GLY A 665 -6.10 -3.76 8.01
N ILE A 666 -5.79 -4.83 7.28
CA ILE A 666 -5.38 -4.78 5.87
C ILE A 666 -6.19 -5.82 5.09
N LYS A 667 -6.98 -5.39 4.12
CA LYS A 667 -7.57 -6.27 3.11
C LYS A 667 -6.57 -6.50 1.99
N ILE A 668 -6.42 -7.75 1.59
CA ILE A 668 -5.65 -8.14 0.41
C ILE A 668 -6.63 -8.56 -0.67
N LEU A 669 -6.57 -7.86 -1.79
CA LEU A 669 -7.30 -8.17 -3.01
C LEU A 669 -6.39 -8.96 -3.95
N ALA A 670 -6.95 -9.90 -4.69
CA ALA A 670 -6.21 -10.71 -5.65
C ALA A 670 -6.97 -10.87 -6.97
N ASN A 671 -6.22 -11.07 -8.04
CA ASN A 671 -6.75 -11.52 -9.33
C ASN A 671 -6.70 -13.06 -9.42
N ALA A 672 -7.11 -13.66 -10.54
CA ALA A 672 -7.11 -15.11 -10.72
C ALA A 672 -5.72 -15.76 -10.53
N GLU A 673 -4.65 -15.04 -10.89
CA GLU A 673 -3.27 -15.49 -10.69
C GLU A 673 -2.80 -15.31 -9.23
N GLY A 674 -3.16 -14.21 -8.57
CA GLY A 674 -2.89 -14.00 -7.15
C GLY A 674 -3.54 -15.07 -6.28
N ILE A 675 -4.78 -15.46 -6.58
CA ILE A 675 -5.48 -16.59 -5.93
C ILE A 675 -4.69 -17.91 -6.11
N ARG A 676 -4.16 -18.17 -7.31
CA ARG A 676 -3.32 -19.35 -7.59
C ARG A 676 -1.96 -19.28 -6.87
N MET A 677 -1.36 -18.10 -6.78
CA MET A 677 -0.10 -17.85 -6.08
C MET A 677 -0.22 -18.16 -4.59
N LEU A 678 -1.24 -17.59 -3.91
CA LEU A 678 -1.50 -17.79 -2.48
C LEU A 678 -1.74 -19.28 -2.17
N ARG A 679 -2.61 -19.95 -2.94
CA ARG A 679 -2.82 -21.42 -2.83
C ARG A 679 -1.54 -22.22 -3.01
N THR A 680 -0.58 -21.74 -3.78
CA THR A 680 0.71 -22.43 -3.97
C THR A 680 1.61 -22.26 -2.74
N VAL A 681 1.55 -21.13 -2.05
CA VAL A 681 2.28 -20.89 -0.78
C VAL A 681 1.66 -21.72 0.36
N GLU A 682 0.33 -21.72 0.48
CA GLU A 682 -0.43 -22.55 1.44
C GLU A 682 -0.08 -24.05 1.32
N ASN A 683 0.15 -24.55 0.11
CA ASN A 683 0.56 -25.94 -0.12
C ASN A 683 2.06 -26.20 0.08
N ARG A 684 2.94 -25.21 -0.15
CA ARG A 684 4.41 -25.39 -0.02
C ARG A 684 4.87 -25.54 1.42
N THR A 685 4.24 -24.87 2.38
CA THR A 685 4.50 -25.09 3.82
C THR A 685 4.09 -26.51 4.25
N PHE A 686 3.08 -27.09 3.59
CA PHE A 686 2.62 -28.47 3.78
C PHE A 686 3.61 -29.54 3.29
N ASP A 687 4.42 -29.26 2.27
CA ASP A 687 5.46 -30.20 1.77
C ASP A 687 6.87 -29.89 2.34
N ALA A 688 7.20 -28.64 2.64
CA ALA A 688 8.49 -28.30 3.29
C ALA A 688 8.62 -28.97 4.67
N SER A 689 7.52 -28.99 5.44
CA SER A 689 7.40 -29.73 6.71
C SER A 689 7.48 -31.26 6.54
N ARG A 690 7.38 -31.78 5.32
CA ARG A 690 7.52 -33.20 4.96
C ARG A 690 8.94 -33.53 4.49
N ALA A 691 9.57 -32.64 3.71
CA ALA A 691 10.94 -32.79 3.23
C ALA A 691 11.97 -32.65 4.36
N ALA A 692 11.77 -31.72 5.30
CA ALA A 692 12.64 -31.52 6.46
C ALA A 692 12.79 -32.78 7.35
N ALA A 693 11.82 -33.70 7.32
CA ALA A 693 11.87 -34.96 8.05
C ALA A 693 12.74 -36.05 7.38
N SER A 694 13.34 -35.78 6.21
CA SER A 694 14.07 -36.78 5.40
C SER A 694 15.53 -36.43 5.09
N ALA A 695 16.01 -35.25 5.49
CA ALA A 695 17.34 -34.72 5.13
C ALA A 695 18.38 -34.76 6.28
N ALA A 696 18.26 -35.72 7.20
CA ALA A 696 19.18 -35.86 8.33
C ALA A 696 19.58 -37.33 8.59
N VAL A 697 20.45 -37.87 7.72
CA VAL A 697 21.52 -38.86 7.99
C VAL A 697 22.09 -39.30 6.63
N VAL A 698 23.31 -38.87 6.32
CA VAL A 698 24.19 -39.48 5.32
C VAL A 698 25.58 -39.58 5.95
N LYS A 699 26.03 -40.80 6.26
CA LYS A 699 27.39 -41.02 6.77
C LYS A 699 28.39 -41.08 5.62
N ALA A 700 29.50 -40.36 5.74
CA ALA A 700 30.67 -40.55 4.87
C ALA A 700 31.43 -41.83 5.27
N PRO A 701 32.07 -42.54 4.31
CA PRO A 701 32.96 -43.66 4.59
C PRO A 701 34.36 -43.21 5.03
N PRO A 702 35.16 -44.08 5.68
CA PRO A 702 36.49 -43.72 6.19
C PRO A 702 37.62 -43.88 5.16
N ILE A 703 38.57 -42.93 5.17
CA ILE A 703 39.92 -43.05 4.58
C ILE A 703 40.91 -42.52 5.62
N GLY A 704 42.14 -43.01 5.62
CA GLY A 704 43.18 -42.52 6.53
C GLY A 704 44.60 -42.56 5.96
N SER A 705 45.50 -41.96 6.75
CA SER A 705 46.97 -41.97 6.65
C SER A 705 47.68 -40.97 5.73
N PHE A 706 48.82 -40.50 6.28
CA PHE A 706 49.94 -39.74 5.68
C PHE A 706 49.73 -38.28 5.19
N GLY A 707 50.50 -37.37 5.79
CA GLY A 707 50.96 -36.11 5.18
C GLY A 707 52.30 -36.32 4.42
N PRO A 708 53.09 -35.26 4.12
CA PRO A 708 53.76 -34.52 5.21
C PRO A 708 54.10 -33.02 4.93
N THR A 709 54.96 -32.46 5.81
CA THR A 709 55.87 -31.30 5.68
C THR A 709 55.37 -29.84 5.84
N ALA A 710 56.20 -29.06 6.55
CA ALA A 710 56.08 -27.62 6.88
C ALA A 710 57.07 -26.79 6.01
N VAL A 711 57.41 -25.51 6.20
CA VAL A 711 57.30 -24.48 7.29
C VAL A 711 57.05 -23.10 6.62
N THR A 712 57.01 -21.88 7.20
CA THR A 712 57.45 -21.20 8.46
C THR A 712 56.50 -19.97 8.67
N VAL A 713 56.54 -18.99 9.59
CA VAL A 713 57.42 -18.43 10.67
C VAL A 713 56.51 -17.94 11.84
N GLY A 714 57.06 -17.43 12.96
CA GLY A 714 56.37 -16.52 13.91
C GLY A 714 56.29 -15.07 13.40
N MET A 715 55.92 -14.02 14.16
CA MET A 715 55.94 -13.71 15.62
C MET A 715 54.96 -12.51 15.89
N SER A 716 54.53 -12.09 17.09
CA SER A 716 54.55 -12.59 18.49
C SER A 716 53.56 -11.76 19.37
N ILE A 717 53.45 -12.03 20.68
CA ILE A 717 52.54 -11.39 21.66
C ILE A 717 53.10 -10.06 22.25
N GLY A 718 52.20 -9.17 22.71
CA GLY A 718 52.41 -8.14 23.75
C GLY A 718 51.28 -8.19 24.81
N ASP A 719 51.54 -7.80 26.06
CA ASP A 719 50.80 -8.25 27.27
C ASP A 719 50.62 -7.15 28.35
N ARG A 720 49.86 -7.47 29.44
CA ARG A 720 49.77 -6.83 30.80
C ARG A 720 48.65 -5.78 31.04
N THR A 721 48.07 -5.62 32.25
CA THR A 721 48.19 -6.32 33.57
C THR A 721 46.95 -6.12 34.46
N ALA A 722 46.81 -6.91 35.54
CA ALA A 722 45.89 -6.69 36.68
C ALA A 722 46.64 -6.58 38.03
N PRO A 723 46.00 -6.07 39.10
CA PRO A 723 46.08 -6.70 40.44
C PRO A 723 44.78 -6.57 41.30
N VAL A 724 44.58 -7.12 42.52
CA VAL A 724 44.82 -8.45 43.16
C VAL A 724 44.26 -8.44 44.61
N ALA A 725 43.45 -9.46 45.01
CA ALA A 725 43.10 -9.92 46.38
C ALA A 725 42.49 -8.90 47.42
N ALA A 726 41.96 -9.24 48.61
CA ALA A 726 41.77 -10.46 49.44
C ALA A 726 40.57 -10.23 50.43
N MET A 727 40.08 -11.04 51.40
CA MET A 727 40.27 -12.40 51.99
C MET A 727 38.95 -12.77 52.76
N VAL A 728 38.44 -14.02 52.82
CA VAL A 728 38.63 -15.12 53.83
C VAL A 728 38.11 -14.82 55.27
N GLY A 729 37.41 -15.72 55.99
CA GLY A 729 37.07 -17.15 55.79
C GLY A 729 35.90 -17.64 56.67
N ILE A 730 35.72 -18.92 57.04
CA ILE A 730 36.63 -20.10 56.96
C ILE A 730 35.83 -21.45 57.12
N ASN A 731 36.23 -22.51 56.39
CA ASN A 731 36.14 -23.99 56.63
C ASN A 731 34.80 -24.68 57.07
N ASN A 732 34.52 -25.98 56.85
CA ASN A 732 35.11 -27.13 56.08
C ASN A 732 33.96 -28.16 55.83
N ASP A 733 34.09 -29.41 55.32
CA ASP A 733 35.22 -30.31 55.04
C ASP A 733 35.00 -31.13 53.73
N SER A 734 35.25 -32.45 53.72
CA SER A 734 35.45 -33.28 52.52
C SER A 734 35.02 -34.76 52.66
N ARG A 735 34.53 -35.35 51.55
CA ARG A 735 34.68 -36.76 51.05
C ARG A 735 33.57 -37.10 50.03
N GLY A 736 33.76 -38.15 49.22
CA GLY A 736 32.73 -38.68 48.30
C GLY A 736 33.10 -40.06 47.72
N LEU A 737 32.12 -40.77 47.15
CA LEU A 737 32.32 -42.00 46.35
C LEU A 737 31.01 -42.48 45.64
N ALA A 738 31.17 -42.98 44.42
CA ALA A 738 30.43 -44.05 43.71
C ALA A 738 28.90 -44.01 43.43
N ASP A 739 28.59 -44.57 42.25
CA ASP A 739 27.29 -44.91 41.66
C ASP A 739 26.23 -45.59 42.55
N VAL A 740 24.96 -45.29 42.25
CA VAL A 740 23.96 -46.33 41.91
C VAL A 740 23.07 -45.85 40.75
N LYS A 741 23.03 -46.62 39.65
CA LYS A 741 22.04 -46.48 38.56
C LYS A 741 21.11 -47.70 38.54
N PRO A 742 19.78 -47.54 38.68
CA PRO A 742 18.83 -48.57 38.32
C PRO A 742 18.11 -48.26 36.99
N ARG A 743 18.42 -49.10 35.99
CA ARG A 743 17.52 -49.59 34.92
C ARG A 743 16.55 -48.61 34.26
N ILE A 744 16.91 -48.28 33.02
CA ILE A 744 15.94 -48.09 31.92
C ILE A 744 14.98 -49.29 31.90
N ALA A 745 13.68 -49.03 31.78
CA ALA A 745 12.71 -49.97 31.21
C ALA A 745 12.44 -49.51 29.77
N ASP A 746 12.63 -50.42 28.80
CA ASP A 746 12.51 -50.13 27.36
C ASP A 746 11.35 -50.94 26.77
N GLU A 747 10.14 -50.44 26.98
CA GLU A 747 8.91 -50.87 26.29
C GLU A 747 8.02 -49.62 26.09
N SER A 748 7.41 -49.38 24.93
CA SER A 748 7.56 -50.05 23.63
C SER A 748 7.31 -49.06 22.48
N ALA A 749 7.72 -49.42 21.25
CA ALA A 749 7.80 -48.50 20.12
C ALA A 749 6.46 -48.28 19.39
N ASP A 750 5.59 -47.41 19.91
CA ASP A 750 4.31 -47.08 19.28
C ASP A 750 4.42 -45.99 18.18
N LYS A 751 4.53 -46.45 16.92
CA LYS A 751 4.67 -45.63 15.70
C LYS A 751 3.39 -44.87 15.35
N SER A 752 3.12 -43.77 16.02
CA SER A 752 1.81 -43.06 15.96
C SER A 752 1.84 -41.74 15.15
N ARG A 753 1.67 -41.87 13.82
CA ARG A 753 1.10 -40.93 12.82
C ARG A 753 1.36 -39.41 12.95
N ILE A 754 1.81 -38.78 11.85
CA ILE A 754 1.71 -37.32 11.67
C ILE A 754 0.22 -36.95 11.60
N TRP A 755 -0.28 -36.24 12.62
CA TRP A 755 -1.66 -35.75 12.67
C TRP A 755 -1.78 -34.46 11.85
N LYS A 756 -2.45 -34.55 10.69
CA LYS A 756 -2.91 -33.37 9.94
C LYS A 756 -4.06 -32.72 10.72
N LEU A 757 -4.02 -31.39 10.89
CA LEU A 757 -5.13 -30.65 11.49
C LEU A 757 -6.40 -30.90 10.66
N THR A 758 -7.48 -31.31 11.31
CA THR A 758 -8.77 -31.54 10.65
C THR A 758 -9.58 -30.24 10.68
N GLU A 759 -9.97 -29.73 9.52
CA GLU A 759 -10.86 -28.57 9.42
C GLU A 759 -12.27 -29.02 9.02
N ILE A 760 -13.24 -28.58 9.81
CA ILE A 760 -14.66 -28.86 9.65
C ILE A 760 -15.29 -27.56 9.14
N ASN A 761 -15.56 -27.53 7.84
CA ASN A 761 -16.01 -26.36 7.07
C ASN A 761 -17.45 -26.49 6.59
N GLU A 762 -17.89 -27.71 6.26
CA GLU A 762 -19.22 -28.00 5.73
C GLU A 762 -20.17 -28.55 6.81
N PRO A 763 -21.47 -28.19 6.80
CA PRO A 763 -22.48 -28.75 7.73
C PRO A 763 -22.69 -30.27 7.65
N THR A 764 -22.07 -30.96 6.68
CA THR A 764 -22.08 -32.43 6.56
C THR A 764 -20.97 -33.11 7.39
N GLN A 765 -19.96 -32.35 7.84
CA GLN A 765 -18.78 -32.89 8.52
C GLN A 765 -18.96 -33.01 10.04
N CYS A 766 -19.96 -32.36 10.63
CA CYS A 766 -20.36 -32.50 12.03
C CYS A 766 -21.89 -32.47 12.17
N ARG A 767 -22.43 -32.98 13.27
CA ARG A 767 -23.86 -32.78 13.57
C ARG A 767 -24.03 -31.49 14.35
N SER A 768 -24.67 -30.50 13.74
CA SER A 768 -25.05 -29.24 14.36
C SER A 768 -26.57 -29.12 14.51
N LEU A 769 -27.03 -28.66 15.68
CA LEU A 769 -28.44 -28.47 15.98
C LEU A 769 -28.66 -27.13 16.68
N ARG A 770 -29.23 -26.16 15.96
CA ARG A 770 -29.71 -24.91 16.56
C ARG A 770 -31.02 -25.15 17.29
N LEU A 771 -31.06 -24.79 18.58
CA LEU A 771 -32.23 -25.00 19.43
C LEU A 771 -33.32 -23.99 19.09
N ALA A 772 -34.57 -24.45 19.04
CA ALA A 772 -35.72 -23.60 18.73
C ALA A 772 -36.00 -22.61 19.88
N ASP A 773 -36.20 -21.34 19.53
CA ASP A 773 -36.55 -20.28 20.45
C ASP A 773 -37.60 -19.36 19.80
N ASN A 774 -38.61 -18.99 20.60
CA ASN A 774 -39.73 -18.12 20.20
C ASN A 774 -39.68 -16.76 20.92
N LEU A 775 -38.69 -16.53 21.77
CA LEU A 775 -38.49 -15.30 22.52
C LEU A 775 -37.58 -14.32 21.78
N THR A 776 -37.44 -13.10 22.29
CA THR A 776 -36.58 -12.09 21.69
C THR A 776 -35.11 -12.54 21.66
N ALA A 777 -34.45 -12.26 20.54
CA ALA A 777 -33.01 -12.48 20.36
C ALA A 777 -32.22 -11.61 21.33
N SER A 778 -31.41 -12.24 22.17
CA SER A 778 -30.60 -11.59 23.21
C SER A 778 -29.37 -12.45 23.51
N ARG A 779 -28.17 -11.83 23.47
CA ARG A 779 -26.86 -12.49 23.57
C ARG A 779 -26.80 -13.51 24.72
N VAL A 780 -26.35 -14.74 24.45
CA VAL A 780 -26.24 -15.79 25.48
C VAL A 780 -24.99 -15.55 26.33
N SER A 781 -25.17 -15.22 27.60
CA SER A 781 -24.08 -14.78 28.49
C SER A 781 -23.56 -15.86 29.43
N ARG A 782 -24.38 -16.88 29.74
CA ARG A 782 -24.01 -18.11 30.46
C ARG A 782 -24.79 -19.30 29.90
N LEU A 783 -24.17 -20.48 29.92
CA LEU A 783 -24.72 -21.73 29.39
C LEU A 783 -24.22 -22.91 30.25
N ILE A 784 -25.10 -23.88 30.53
CA ILE A 784 -24.71 -25.15 31.16
C ILE A 784 -25.62 -26.28 30.67
N TYR A 785 -25.10 -27.51 30.69
CA TYR A 785 -25.93 -28.71 30.72
C TYR A 785 -26.42 -28.98 32.15
N THR A 786 -27.62 -29.52 32.31
CA THR A 786 -28.02 -30.13 33.59
C THR A 786 -27.11 -31.30 33.93
N ASN A 787 -26.82 -31.55 35.22
CA ASN A 787 -25.93 -32.62 35.68
C ASN A 787 -26.34 -34.01 35.15
N SER A 788 -27.64 -34.23 34.97
CA SER A 788 -28.24 -35.44 34.37
C SER A 788 -28.06 -35.59 32.84
N GLY A 789 -27.58 -34.58 32.13
CA GLY A 789 -27.39 -34.61 30.67
C GLY A 789 -28.67 -34.57 29.83
N LEU A 790 -29.83 -34.31 30.44
CA LEU A 790 -31.14 -34.37 29.76
C LEU A 790 -31.62 -33.00 29.24
N ALA A 791 -30.91 -31.91 29.59
CA ALA A 791 -31.34 -30.55 29.31
C ALA A 791 -30.17 -29.54 29.27
N ILE A 792 -30.42 -28.39 28.65
CA ILE A 792 -29.51 -27.23 28.59
C ILE A 792 -30.22 -26.01 29.16
N LEU A 793 -29.54 -25.29 30.05
CA LEU A 793 -29.97 -24.02 30.63
C LEU A 793 -29.05 -22.89 30.14
N ALA A 794 -29.63 -21.89 29.51
CA ALA A 794 -28.96 -20.64 29.13
C ALA A 794 -29.52 -19.45 29.92
N LEU A 795 -28.68 -18.42 30.12
CA LEU A 795 -29.06 -17.10 30.61
C LEU A 795 -28.61 -16.07 29.58
N ALA A 796 -29.57 -15.28 29.08
CA ALA A 796 -29.33 -14.20 28.11
C ALA A 796 -29.25 -12.82 28.78
N SER A 797 -28.69 -11.82 28.09
CA SER A 797 -28.46 -10.48 28.68
C SER A 797 -29.71 -9.73 29.12
N ASN A 798 -30.89 -10.08 28.59
CA ASN A 798 -32.17 -9.57 29.07
C ASN A 798 -32.63 -10.23 30.39
N ALA A 799 -31.71 -10.84 31.14
CA ALA A 799 -31.92 -11.52 32.42
C ALA A 799 -32.85 -12.75 32.40
N VAL A 800 -33.30 -13.19 31.22
CA VAL A 800 -34.20 -14.35 31.05
C VAL A 800 -33.40 -15.64 30.91
N HIS A 801 -33.78 -16.65 31.68
CA HIS A 801 -33.30 -18.02 31.50
C HIS A 801 -34.15 -18.78 30.47
N LYS A 802 -33.47 -19.57 29.63
CA LYS A 802 -34.09 -20.44 28.61
C LYS A 802 -33.64 -21.88 28.87
N LEU A 803 -34.59 -22.83 28.91
CA LEU A 803 -34.35 -24.23 29.30
C LEU A 803 -34.89 -25.18 28.24
N TRP A 804 -34.02 -25.92 27.57
CA TRP A 804 -34.40 -26.93 26.58
C TRP A 804 -34.24 -28.32 27.18
N LYS A 805 -35.27 -29.18 27.06
CA LYS A 805 -35.27 -30.55 27.59
C LYS A 805 -35.48 -31.56 26.46
N TRP A 806 -34.68 -32.63 26.47
CA TRP A 806 -34.89 -33.77 25.57
C TRP A 806 -35.92 -34.72 26.20
N GLN A 807 -36.92 -35.13 25.41
CA GLN A 807 -37.92 -36.12 25.83
C GLN A 807 -37.47 -37.54 25.46
N ARG A 808 -37.98 -38.54 26.20
CA ARG A 808 -37.82 -39.96 25.87
C ARG A 808 -38.92 -40.40 24.91
N ASN A 809 -38.56 -40.48 23.63
CA ASN A 809 -39.41 -40.96 22.55
C ASN A 809 -38.75 -42.21 21.93
N ASP A 810 -39.40 -42.87 20.96
CA ASP A 810 -38.85 -44.07 20.30
C ASP A 810 -37.48 -43.86 19.65
N ARG A 811 -37.16 -42.61 19.27
CA ARG A 811 -35.85 -42.19 18.72
C ARG A 811 -34.82 -41.78 19.78
N THR A 812 -35.20 -41.68 21.05
CA THR A 812 -34.39 -41.12 22.16
C THR A 812 -34.59 -41.90 23.46
N VAL A 813 -34.40 -43.23 23.42
CA VAL A 813 -34.63 -44.15 24.56
C VAL A 813 -34.00 -43.68 25.88
N THR A 814 -32.82 -43.05 25.84
CA THR A 814 -32.14 -42.52 27.04
C THR A 814 -32.70 -41.19 27.53
N GLY A 815 -33.18 -40.33 26.63
CA GLY A 815 -33.53 -38.93 26.88
C GLY A 815 -32.33 -37.97 27.02
N LYS A 816 -31.10 -38.43 26.75
CA LYS A 816 -29.90 -37.57 26.74
C LYS A 816 -30.01 -36.50 25.65
N ALA A 817 -29.32 -35.38 25.86
CA ALA A 817 -29.15 -34.37 24.82
C ALA A 817 -28.45 -34.95 23.59
N THR A 818 -28.90 -34.55 22.40
CA THR A 818 -28.21 -34.83 21.14
C THR A 818 -28.54 -33.83 20.05
N ALA A 819 -27.58 -33.57 19.17
CA ALA A 819 -27.78 -32.85 17.91
C ALA A 819 -28.72 -33.59 16.94
N SER A 820 -28.92 -34.90 17.11
CA SER A 820 -29.73 -35.72 16.20
C SER A 820 -31.25 -35.55 16.36
N VAL A 821 -31.70 -34.97 17.49
CA VAL A 821 -33.13 -34.83 17.83
C VAL A 821 -33.36 -33.50 18.54
N ALA A 822 -34.30 -32.71 18.04
CA ALA A 822 -34.64 -31.41 18.62
C ALA A 822 -35.23 -31.53 20.05
N PRO A 823 -34.74 -30.77 21.04
CA PRO A 823 -35.39 -30.67 22.34
C PRO A 823 -36.65 -29.81 22.28
N GLN A 824 -37.48 -29.93 23.32
CA GLN A 824 -38.54 -28.97 23.57
C GLN A 824 -38.00 -27.80 24.41
N LEU A 825 -38.27 -26.56 24.00
CA LEU A 825 -38.17 -25.40 24.89
C LEU A 825 -39.20 -25.57 26.01
N TRP A 826 -38.73 -25.79 27.23
CA TRP A 826 -39.58 -26.13 28.37
C TRP A 826 -39.99 -24.88 29.15
N GLN A 827 -41.28 -24.75 29.40
CA GLN A 827 -41.89 -23.72 30.24
C GLN A 827 -42.92 -24.39 31.18
N PRO A 828 -43.10 -23.89 32.41
CA PRO A 828 -44.13 -24.41 33.30
C PRO A 828 -45.53 -24.03 32.81
N SER A 829 -46.54 -24.85 33.12
CA SER A 829 -47.94 -24.60 32.77
C SER A 829 -48.55 -23.31 33.37
N SER A 830 -47.84 -22.68 34.31
CA SER A 830 -48.17 -21.36 34.86
C SER A 830 -47.78 -20.18 33.97
N GLY A 831 -47.04 -20.40 32.87
CA GLY A 831 -46.56 -19.33 31.98
C GLY A 831 -45.49 -18.42 32.60
N ILE A 832 -44.99 -18.75 33.80
CA ILE A 832 -43.96 -17.97 34.50
C ILE A 832 -42.61 -18.17 33.80
N LEU A 833 -41.94 -17.08 33.45
CA LEU A 833 -40.55 -17.08 32.99
C LEU A 833 -39.59 -16.95 34.18
N MET A 834 -38.41 -17.58 34.07
CA MET A 834 -37.34 -17.50 35.07
C MET A 834 -36.43 -16.30 34.75
N THR A 835 -36.72 -15.14 35.33
CA THR A 835 -36.03 -13.87 35.03
C THR A 835 -35.40 -13.28 36.30
N ASN A 836 -34.14 -12.83 36.21
CA ASN A 836 -33.46 -12.16 37.34
C ASN A 836 -33.95 -10.72 37.54
N ASP A 837 -33.74 -10.19 38.75
CA ASP A 837 -33.84 -8.76 39.05
C ASP A 837 -32.70 -8.00 38.32
N ILE A 838 -33.02 -6.84 37.75
CA ILE A 838 -32.09 -5.94 37.03
C ILE A 838 -32.14 -4.51 37.62
N SER A 839 -32.71 -4.35 38.83
CA SER A 839 -32.94 -3.06 39.51
C SER A 839 -31.80 -2.05 39.32
N ASP A 840 -32.13 -0.90 38.74
CA ASP A 840 -31.28 0.29 38.53
C ASP A 840 -29.94 0.06 37.78
N THR A 841 -29.72 -1.12 37.20
CA THR A 841 -28.48 -1.49 36.50
C THR A 841 -28.73 -1.61 35.00
N ASN A 842 -27.84 -1.05 34.17
CA ASN A 842 -27.91 -1.21 32.72
C ASN A 842 -27.66 -2.69 32.34
N PRO A 843 -28.58 -3.39 31.63
CA PRO A 843 -28.42 -4.81 31.30
C PRO A 843 -27.25 -5.10 30.35
N GLU A 844 -26.67 -4.08 29.72
CA GLU A 844 -25.45 -4.27 28.93
C GLU A 844 -24.16 -4.31 29.78
N ASP A 845 -24.14 -3.58 30.91
CA ASP A 845 -22.99 -3.49 31.83
C ASP A 845 -23.02 -4.57 32.94
N ALA A 846 -24.21 -5.08 33.27
CA ALA A 846 -24.38 -6.13 34.28
C ALA A 846 -23.60 -7.41 33.91
N VAL A 847 -22.95 -8.04 34.91
CA VAL A 847 -22.25 -9.33 34.74
C VAL A 847 -23.16 -10.49 35.17
N PRO A 848 -23.86 -11.18 34.24
CA PRO A 848 -24.74 -12.28 34.60
C PRO A 848 -23.96 -13.50 35.09
N CYS A 849 -24.47 -14.15 36.12
CA CYS A 849 -23.93 -15.40 36.65
C CYS A 849 -25.04 -16.33 37.13
N PHE A 850 -24.78 -17.64 37.10
CA PHE A 850 -25.63 -18.63 37.76
C PHE A 850 -24.81 -19.84 38.24
N ALA A 851 -25.34 -20.57 39.21
CA ALA A 851 -24.88 -21.89 39.61
C ALA A 851 -26.08 -22.85 39.71
N LEU A 852 -25.93 -24.06 39.17
CA LEU A 852 -26.96 -25.10 39.16
C LEU A 852 -26.76 -26.09 40.33
N SER A 853 -27.83 -26.47 41.01
CA SER A 853 -27.79 -27.50 42.05
C SER A 853 -27.37 -28.86 41.50
N LYS A 854 -26.58 -29.65 42.25
CA LYS A 854 -26.16 -31.02 41.86
C LYS A 854 -27.28 -31.98 41.43
N ASN A 855 -28.52 -31.73 41.89
CA ASN A 855 -29.70 -32.55 41.63
C ASN A 855 -30.69 -31.87 40.65
N ASP A 856 -30.21 -30.92 39.84
CA ASP A 856 -30.96 -30.20 38.78
C ASP A 856 -32.29 -29.56 39.23
N SER A 857 -32.50 -29.39 40.54
CA SER A 857 -33.79 -28.99 41.14
C SER A 857 -33.92 -27.48 41.31
N TYR A 858 -32.81 -26.76 41.47
CA TYR A 858 -32.79 -25.31 41.60
C TYR A 858 -31.55 -24.68 40.97
N VAL A 859 -31.68 -23.42 40.55
CA VAL A 859 -30.59 -22.58 40.07
C VAL A 859 -30.55 -21.29 40.88
N MET A 860 -29.37 -20.86 41.28
CA MET A 860 -29.14 -19.55 41.88
C MET A 860 -28.49 -18.64 40.84
N SER A 861 -29.02 -17.44 40.63
CA SER A 861 -28.55 -16.54 39.57
C SER A 861 -28.68 -15.05 39.94
N ALA A 862 -27.85 -14.21 39.32
CA ALA A 862 -27.90 -12.75 39.40
C ALA A 862 -27.59 -12.10 38.05
N SER A 863 -28.03 -10.86 37.85
CA SER A 863 -27.76 -10.06 36.64
C SER A 863 -27.78 -8.56 36.99
N GLY A 864 -26.83 -8.13 37.83
CA GLY A 864 -26.78 -6.78 38.39
C GLY A 864 -27.66 -6.61 39.65
N GLY A 865 -28.92 -7.03 39.58
CA GLY A 865 -29.84 -7.06 40.73
C GLY A 865 -29.59 -8.21 41.72
N LYS A 866 -30.56 -8.41 42.63
CA LYS A 866 -30.50 -9.40 43.73
C LYS A 866 -30.22 -10.83 43.26
N ILE A 867 -29.46 -11.57 44.06
CA ILE A 867 -29.20 -12.99 43.85
C ILE A 867 -30.51 -13.77 44.09
N SER A 868 -31.05 -14.40 43.05
CA SER A 868 -32.35 -15.05 43.07
C SER A 868 -32.21 -16.57 42.99
N LEU A 869 -32.96 -17.30 43.83
CA LEU A 869 -33.00 -18.76 43.84
C LEU A 869 -34.29 -19.24 43.16
N PHE A 870 -34.19 -19.93 42.04
CA PHE A 870 -35.34 -20.40 41.26
C PHE A 870 -35.51 -21.91 41.29
N ASN A 871 -36.76 -22.36 41.31
CA ASN A 871 -37.12 -23.77 41.19
C ASN A 871 -37.18 -24.22 39.72
N MET A 872 -36.39 -25.23 39.33
CA MET A 872 -36.26 -25.71 37.93
C MET A 872 -37.49 -26.44 37.38
N MET A 873 -38.52 -26.70 38.22
CA MET A 873 -39.78 -27.36 37.86
C MET A 873 -40.98 -26.41 37.83
N THR A 874 -40.83 -25.15 38.27
CA THR A 874 -41.94 -24.18 38.31
C THR A 874 -41.56 -22.75 37.89
N PHE A 875 -40.26 -22.48 37.72
CA PHE A 875 -39.65 -21.16 37.45
C PHE A 875 -39.97 -20.07 38.47
N LYS A 876 -40.64 -20.41 39.58
CA LYS A 876 -40.86 -19.49 40.69
C LYS A 876 -39.56 -19.22 41.44
N THR A 877 -39.32 -17.95 41.73
CA THR A 877 -38.35 -17.51 42.74
C THR A 877 -38.79 -18.06 44.10
N MET A 878 -37.91 -18.83 44.73
CA MET A 878 -38.11 -19.39 46.08
C MET A 878 -37.74 -18.37 47.16
N THR A 879 -36.68 -17.59 46.91
CA THR A 879 -36.17 -16.51 47.78
C THR A 879 -35.15 -15.66 47.01
N THR A 880 -34.83 -14.47 47.53
CA THR A 880 -33.82 -13.55 46.99
C THR A 880 -32.88 -13.09 48.09
N PHE A 881 -31.58 -13.17 47.84
CA PHE A 881 -30.50 -12.83 48.75
C PHE A 881 -29.73 -11.59 48.29
N MET A 882 -29.02 -10.94 49.21
CA MET A 882 -27.98 -9.93 48.96
C MET A 882 -28.35 -8.84 47.94
N PRO A 883 -28.99 -7.73 48.36
CA PRO A 883 -29.21 -6.58 47.48
C PRO A 883 -27.88 -5.90 47.11
N PRO A 884 -27.71 -5.43 45.85
CA PRO A 884 -26.55 -4.64 45.45
C PRO A 884 -26.61 -3.22 46.03
N PRO A 885 -25.49 -2.47 46.08
CA PRO A 885 -24.12 -2.91 45.76
C PRO A 885 -23.42 -3.58 46.95
N PRO A 886 -22.35 -4.38 46.70
CA PRO A 886 -21.76 -4.70 45.39
C PRO A 886 -22.53 -5.79 44.65
N ALA A 887 -22.44 -5.79 43.31
CA ALA A 887 -23.05 -6.83 42.49
C ALA A 887 -22.29 -8.16 42.55
N ALA A 888 -23.01 -9.27 42.34
CA ALA A 888 -22.43 -10.61 42.22
C ALA A 888 -22.05 -10.91 40.76
N THR A 889 -20.80 -11.33 40.54
CA THR A 889 -20.20 -11.55 39.21
C THR A 889 -19.94 -13.03 38.90
N PHE A 890 -19.85 -13.89 39.93
CA PHE A 890 -19.66 -15.33 39.79
C PHE A 890 -20.29 -16.10 40.96
N LEU A 891 -20.76 -17.34 40.72
CA LEU A 891 -21.40 -18.19 41.72
C LEU A 891 -20.86 -19.63 41.61
N ALA A 892 -20.51 -20.26 42.73
CA ALA A 892 -20.08 -21.66 42.77
C ALA A 892 -20.56 -22.37 44.05
N PHE A 893 -21.32 -23.46 43.92
CA PHE A 893 -21.72 -24.28 45.07
C PHE A 893 -20.54 -25.05 45.66
N HIS A 894 -20.52 -25.21 46.98
CA HIS A 894 -19.50 -26.00 47.66
C HIS A 894 -19.67 -27.50 47.31
N PRO A 895 -18.61 -28.20 46.87
CA PRO A 895 -18.70 -29.55 46.32
C PRO A 895 -19.03 -30.65 47.35
N GLN A 896 -19.23 -30.33 48.62
CA GLN A 896 -19.72 -31.27 49.65
C GLN A 896 -21.02 -30.83 50.31
N ASP A 897 -21.33 -29.52 50.34
CA ASP A 897 -22.49 -28.97 51.06
C ASP A 897 -23.25 -27.99 50.16
N ASN A 898 -24.39 -28.42 49.64
CA ASN A 898 -25.27 -27.62 48.80
C ASN A 898 -25.85 -26.36 49.48
N ASN A 899 -25.72 -26.23 50.81
CA ASN A 899 -26.11 -25.03 51.56
C ASN A 899 -25.02 -23.94 51.53
N ILE A 900 -23.78 -24.28 51.21
CA ILE A 900 -22.66 -23.33 51.12
C ILE A 900 -22.44 -22.95 49.65
N ILE A 901 -22.29 -21.65 49.40
CA ILE A 901 -21.97 -21.11 48.07
C ILE A 901 -20.86 -20.06 48.20
N ALA A 902 -19.91 -20.09 47.27
CA ALA A 902 -18.94 -19.01 47.08
C ALA A 902 -19.48 -18.03 46.03
N ILE A 903 -19.56 -16.76 46.43
CA ILE A 903 -20.10 -15.66 45.64
C ILE A 903 -18.95 -14.71 45.31
N GLY A 904 -18.58 -14.61 44.05
CA GLY A 904 -17.63 -13.64 43.54
C GLY A 904 -18.32 -12.29 43.37
N MET A 905 -17.70 -11.23 43.90
CA MET A 905 -18.27 -9.88 43.91
C MET A 905 -17.50 -8.91 43.00
N GLU A 906 -18.15 -7.80 42.70
CA GLU A 906 -17.53 -6.68 41.99
C GLU A 906 -16.48 -5.93 42.84
N ASP A 907 -16.62 -5.88 44.17
CA ASP A 907 -15.70 -5.22 45.12
C ASP A 907 -14.40 -6.02 45.40
N SER A 908 -13.94 -6.79 44.41
CA SER A 908 -12.83 -7.76 44.44
C SER A 908 -12.88 -8.82 45.55
N SER A 909 -14.01 -8.94 46.25
CA SER A 909 -14.18 -9.90 47.34
C SER A 909 -14.87 -11.20 46.92
N ILE A 910 -14.67 -12.24 47.72
CA ILE A 910 -15.42 -13.50 47.61
C ILE A 910 -16.16 -13.69 48.93
N GLN A 911 -17.47 -13.92 48.89
CA GLN A 911 -18.27 -14.17 50.08
C GLN A 911 -18.66 -15.65 50.13
N ILE A 912 -18.32 -16.32 51.24
CA ILE A 912 -18.75 -17.68 51.54
C ILE A 912 -20.08 -17.57 52.29
N TYR A 913 -21.18 -17.94 51.65
CA TYR A 913 -22.53 -17.70 52.11
C TYR A 913 -23.27 -19.01 52.46
N ASN A 914 -24.15 -18.97 53.44
CA ASN A 914 -24.95 -20.10 53.90
C ASN A 914 -26.43 -19.90 53.56
N VAL A 915 -26.84 -20.46 52.42
CA VAL A 915 -28.18 -20.33 51.82
C VAL A 915 -29.31 -20.81 52.75
N ARG A 916 -29.01 -21.66 53.74
CA ARG A 916 -29.99 -22.18 54.71
C ARG A 916 -30.20 -21.28 55.94
N VAL A 917 -29.22 -20.45 56.27
CA VAL A 917 -29.20 -19.62 57.49
C VAL A 917 -29.25 -18.12 57.16
N ASP A 918 -29.13 -17.77 55.88
CA ASP A 918 -29.12 -16.40 55.33
C ASP A 918 -27.84 -15.59 55.67
N GLU A 919 -26.79 -16.26 56.16
CA GLU A 919 -25.59 -15.64 56.73
C GLU A 919 -24.32 -15.77 55.87
N VAL A 920 -23.50 -14.72 55.85
CA VAL A 920 -22.11 -14.76 55.31
C VAL A 920 -21.19 -15.37 56.36
N LYS A 921 -20.66 -16.57 56.11
CA LYS A 921 -19.68 -17.25 56.97
C LYS A 921 -18.33 -16.55 56.98
N THR A 922 -17.85 -16.08 55.82
CA THR A 922 -16.52 -15.46 55.67
C THR A 922 -16.46 -14.57 54.43
N LYS A 923 -15.74 -13.45 54.48
CA LYS A 923 -15.47 -12.57 53.34
C LYS A 923 -13.97 -12.56 53.02
N LEU A 924 -13.60 -13.19 51.91
CA LEU A 924 -12.22 -13.30 51.43
C LEU A 924 -11.83 -12.03 50.68
N LYS A 925 -10.58 -11.58 50.85
CA LYS A 925 -10.01 -10.41 50.17
C LYS A 925 -8.59 -10.75 49.71
N GLY A 926 -8.28 -10.54 48.44
CA GLY A 926 -6.97 -10.90 47.91
C GLY A 926 -6.70 -10.59 46.44
N HIS A 927 -7.75 -10.32 45.66
CA HIS A 927 -7.68 -9.75 44.30
C HIS A 927 -7.86 -8.22 44.36
N GLN A 928 -7.45 -7.54 43.30
CA GLN A 928 -7.54 -6.08 43.13
C GLN A 928 -8.74 -5.64 42.28
N LYS A 929 -9.35 -6.56 41.51
CA LYS A 929 -10.51 -6.28 40.62
C LYS A 929 -11.61 -7.34 40.79
N ARG A 930 -12.77 -7.11 40.17
CA ARG A 930 -13.94 -8.01 40.22
C ARG A 930 -13.57 -9.47 39.99
N ILE A 931 -14.26 -10.38 40.68
CA ILE A 931 -14.04 -11.83 40.53
C ILE A 931 -14.63 -12.31 39.19
N THR A 932 -13.88 -13.12 38.44
CA THR A 932 -14.24 -13.58 37.09
C THR A 932 -14.33 -15.11 36.95
N GLY A 933 -13.88 -15.86 37.97
CA GLY A 933 -14.04 -17.31 38.06
C GLY A 933 -13.82 -17.85 39.48
N LEU A 934 -14.54 -18.92 39.81
CA LEU A 934 -14.41 -19.68 41.07
C LEU A 934 -14.52 -21.19 40.76
N ALA A 935 -13.61 -22.00 41.30
CA ALA A 935 -13.62 -23.45 41.14
C ALA A 935 -13.12 -24.15 42.41
N PHE A 936 -13.81 -25.19 42.89
CA PHE A 936 -13.42 -25.96 44.07
C PHE A 936 -12.77 -27.31 43.71
N SER A 937 -11.86 -27.79 44.55
CA SER A 937 -11.35 -29.16 44.55
C SER A 937 -11.62 -29.84 45.90
N ASN A 938 -12.29 -30.99 45.87
CA ASN A 938 -12.46 -31.89 47.02
C ASN A 938 -11.17 -32.66 47.35
N GLN A 939 -10.31 -32.91 46.36
CA GLN A 939 -9.12 -33.73 46.56
C GLN A 939 -7.98 -32.94 47.24
N LEU A 940 -8.01 -31.62 47.13
CA LEU A 940 -7.01 -30.71 47.68
C LEU A 940 -7.53 -29.86 48.85
N ASN A 941 -8.83 -29.90 49.17
CA ASN A 941 -9.49 -28.98 50.10
C ASN A 941 -9.19 -27.50 49.78
N VAL A 942 -9.34 -27.10 48.51
CA VAL A 942 -9.13 -25.69 48.09
C VAL A 942 -10.25 -25.13 47.21
N LEU A 943 -10.46 -23.83 47.36
CA LEU A 943 -11.12 -22.96 46.39
C LEU A 943 -10.05 -22.22 45.59
N VAL A 944 -10.08 -22.32 44.27
CA VAL A 944 -9.29 -21.47 43.37
C VAL A 944 -10.19 -20.39 42.78
N SER A 945 -9.63 -19.19 42.64
CA SER A 945 -10.34 -17.99 42.19
C SER A 945 -9.49 -17.18 41.22
N SER A 946 -10.13 -16.58 40.23
CA SER A 946 -9.52 -15.64 39.29
C SER A 946 -10.20 -14.28 39.34
N GLY A 947 -9.39 -13.22 39.24
CA GLY A 947 -9.84 -11.83 39.14
C GLY A 947 -9.64 -11.24 37.75
N ALA A 948 -10.32 -10.12 37.48
CA ALA A 948 -10.17 -9.34 36.25
C ALA A 948 -8.82 -8.57 36.15
N ASP A 949 -7.94 -8.77 37.12
CA ASP A 949 -6.55 -8.31 37.24
C ASP A 949 -5.54 -9.36 36.76
N SER A 950 -6.00 -10.47 36.18
CA SER A 950 -5.17 -11.63 35.81
C SER A 950 -4.43 -12.27 37.00
N GLN A 951 -4.96 -12.13 38.22
CA GLN A 951 -4.46 -12.84 39.40
C GLN A 951 -5.23 -14.14 39.63
N LEU A 952 -4.48 -15.19 40.00
CA LEU A 952 -5.01 -16.43 40.56
C LEU A 952 -4.75 -16.44 42.06
N CYS A 953 -5.76 -16.75 42.87
CA CYS A 953 -5.63 -16.96 44.32
C CYS A 953 -6.22 -18.33 44.72
N VAL A 954 -5.46 -19.09 45.50
CA VAL A 954 -5.86 -20.38 46.11
C VAL A 954 -6.16 -20.14 47.59
N TRP A 955 -7.30 -20.64 48.05
CA TRP A 955 -7.78 -20.55 49.41
C TRP A 955 -8.01 -21.96 49.96
N SER A 956 -7.63 -22.21 51.21
CA SER A 956 -8.04 -23.41 51.93
C SER A 956 -9.57 -23.43 52.08
N THR A 957 -10.25 -24.56 51.87
CA THR A 957 -11.64 -24.70 52.35
C THR A 957 -11.68 -24.87 53.87
N ASP A 958 -10.59 -25.37 54.45
CA ASP A 958 -10.40 -25.52 55.87
C ASP A 958 -9.84 -24.19 56.43
N GLY A 959 -10.72 -23.35 56.96
CA GLY A 959 -10.36 -22.06 57.57
C GLY A 959 -10.37 -20.84 56.64
N TRP A 960 -10.55 -21.02 55.32
CA TRP A 960 -10.69 -19.93 54.32
C TRP A 960 -9.48 -19.01 54.15
N GLU A 961 -8.31 -19.44 54.61
CA GLU A 961 -7.04 -18.72 54.50
C GLU A 961 -6.43 -18.79 53.08
N LYS A 962 -5.72 -17.73 52.68
CA LYS A 962 -5.06 -17.61 51.37
C LYS A 962 -3.72 -18.37 51.38
N GLN A 963 -3.63 -19.48 50.66
CA GLN A 963 -2.42 -20.31 50.62
C GLN A 963 -1.37 -19.78 49.63
N VAL A 964 -1.77 -19.48 48.39
CA VAL A 964 -0.87 -18.98 47.35
C VAL A 964 -1.61 -18.05 46.38
N SER A 965 -0.89 -17.11 45.77
CA SER A 965 -1.39 -16.36 44.61
C SER A 965 -0.29 -16.03 43.61
N LYS A 966 -0.65 -16.00 42.34
CA LYS A 966 0.26 -15.78 41.21
C LYS A 966 -0.47 -15.00 40.12
N PHE A 967 0.20 -14.03 39.51
CA PHE A 967 -0.30 -13.39 38.29
C PHE A 967 0.00 -14.27 37.07
N LEU A 968 -0.85 -14.19 36.04
CA LEU A 968 -0.57 -14.85 34.76
C LEU A 968 0.74 -14.32 34.17
N GLN A 969 1.54 -15.24 33.62
CA GLN A 969 2.77 -14.90 32.91
C GLN A 969 2.44 -14.75 31.43
N PHE A 970 2.73 -13.56 30.90
CA PHE A 970 2.53 -13.21 29.50
C PHE A 970 3.90 -13.24 28.78
N PRO A 971 3.97 -13.78 27.54
CA PRO A 971 5.20 -13.69 26.75
C PRO A 971 5.62 -12.24 26.50
N SER A 972 6.94 -12.00 26.53
CA SER A 972 7.56 -10.68 26.33
C SER A 972 7.07 -10.02 25.04
N GLY A 973 6.29 -8.94 25.17
CA GLY A 973 5.72 -8.19 24.04
C GLY A 973 4.20 -8.06 24.04
N ARG A 974 3.47 -8.76 24.94
CA ARG A 974 2.02 -8.55 25.15
C ARG A 974 1.76 -7.95 26.53
N THR A 975 1.31 -6.70 26.59
CA THR A 975 0.71 -6.11 27.79
C THR A 975 -0.66 -6.76 28.05
N ALA A 976 -0.98 -7.02 29.31
CA ALA A 976 -2.32 -7.46 29.68
C ALA A 976 -3.33 -6.32 29.45
N PRO A 977 -4.57 -6.60 29.01
CA PRO A 977 -5.64 -5.61 29.01
C PRO A 977 -5.86 -5.08 30.44
N PRO A 978 -6.31 -3.82 30.60
CA PRO A 978 -6.55 -3.25 31.92
C PRO A 978 -7.64 -4.01 32.70
N VAL A 979 -8.57 -4.70 32.03
CA VAL A 979 -9.59 -5.58 32.62
C VAL A 979 -9.76 -6.76 31.66
N ALA A 980 -9.52 -7.99 32.12
CA ALA A 980 -9.61 -9.20 31.29
C ALA A 980 -10.31 -10.36 32.04
N ASP A 981 -11.29 -11.01 31.42
CA ASP A 981 -12.23 -11.91 32.10
C ASP A 981 -11.66 -13.35 32.28
N THR A 982 -10.66 -13.48 33.16
CA THR A 982 -9.96 -14.75 33.42
C THR A 982 -10.88 -15.79 34.06
N ARG A 983 -10.99 -17.01 33.50
CA ARG A 983 -11.78 -18.12 34.07
C ARG A 983 -10.91 -19.31 34.48
N VAL A 984 -11.44 -20.14 35.37
CA VAL A 984 -10.76 -21.31 35.95
C VAL A 984 -11.70 -22.53 36.00
N GLN A 985 -11.19 -23.72 35.71
CA GLN A 985 -11.91 -24.99 35.80
C GLN A 985 -10.95 -26.11 36.24
N PHE A 986 -11.36 -26.96 37.18
CA PHE A 986 -10.58 -28.15 37.55
C PHE A 986 -10.69 -29.26 36.50
N HIS A 987 -9.58 -29.98 36.31
CA HIS A 987 -9.50 -31.25 35.60
C HIS A 987 -10.15 -32.37 36.44
N VAL A 988 -10.48 -33.51 35.83
CA VAL A 988 -11.18 -34.62 36.51
C VAL A 988 -10.42 -35.22 37.70
N ASP A 989 -9.08 -35.11 37.75
CA ASP A 989 -8.24 -35.48 38.90
C ASP A 989 -8.27 -34.48 40.06
N GLN A 990 -8.90 -33.32 39.87
CA GLN A 990 -9.00 -32.21 40.81
C GLN A 990 -7.65 -31.69 41.36
N THR A 991 -6.53 -32.01 40.70
CA THR A 991 -5.19 -31.46 41.01
C THR A 991 -4.70 -30.50 39.93
N HIS A 992 -5.07 -30.75 38.67
CA HIS A 992 -4.79 -29.85 37.56
C HIS A 992 -5.91 -28.83 37.33
N LEU A 993 -5.53 -27.62 36.96
CA LEU A 993 -6.42 -26.48 36.75
C LEU A 993 -6.25 -25.93 35.33
N LEU A 994 -7.33 -25.92 34.55
CA LEU A 994 -7.43 -25.17 33.32
C LEU A 994 -7.65 -23.70 33.66
N VAL A 995 -6.79 -22.84 33.13
CA VAL A 995 -6.90 -21.38 33.25
C VAL A 995 -7.06 -20.79 31.86
N ILE A 996 -8.06 -19.92 31.72
CA ILE A 996 -8.57 -19.44 30.45
C ILE A 996 -8.50 -17.91 30.48
N HIS A 997 -7.75 -17.35 29.54
CA HIS A 997 -7.61 -15.91 29.30
C HIS A 997 -7.88 -15.66 27.81
N GLU A 998 -8.39 -14.49 27.47
CA GLU A 998 -8.69 -14.09 26.07
C GLU A 998 -7.52 -14.29 25.10
N THR A 999 -6.27 -14.17 25.57
CA THR A 999 -5.05 -14.34 24.78
C THR A 999 -4.35 -15.71 24.91
N GLN A 1000 -4.74 -16.55 25.88
CA GLN A 1000 -4.04 -17.82 26.15
C GLN A 1000 -4.84 -18.80 27.03
N ILE A 1001 -4.55 -20.09 26.88
CA ILE A 1001 -5.01 -21.17 27.77
C ILE A 1001 -3.81 -21.86 28.38
N ALA A 1002 -3.87 -22.19 29.67
CA ALA A 1002 -2.81 -22.89 30.37
C ALA A 1002 -3.36 -23.95 31.33
N ILE A 1003 -2.56 -24.98 31.58
CA ILE A 1003 -2.80 -25.99 32.61
C ILE A 1003 -1.79 -25.78 33.73
N TYR A 1004 -2.31 -25.55 34.93
CA TYR A 1004 -1.54 -25.35 36.16
C TYR A 1004 -1.68 -26.54 37.11
N GLU A 1005 -0.64 -26.82 37.89
CA GLU A 1005 -0.77 -27.62 39.11
C GLU A 1005 -1.31 -26.72 40.23
N ALA A 1006 -2.50 -27.03 40.77
CA ALA A 1006 -3.25 -26.08 41.59
C ALA A 1006 -2.58 -25.68 42.93
N PRO A 1007 -2.00 -26.60 43.75
CA PRO A 1007 -1.41 -26.25 45.05
C PRO A 1007 -0.24 -25.25 44.97
N LYS A 1008 0.55 -25.27 43.88
CA LYS A 1008 1.70 -24.38 43.69
C LYS A 1008 1.43 -23.21 42.74
N LEU A 1009 0.33 -23.25 41.98
CA LEU A 1009 0.15 -22.46 40.75
C LEU A 1009 1.36 -22.58 39.81
N GLU A 1010 1.89 -23.79 39.64
CA GLU A 1010 2.98 -24.07 38.71
C GLU A 1010 2.40 -24.28 37.30
N CYS A 1011 2.87 -23.52 36.29
CA CYS A 1011 2.35 -23.64 34.93
C CYS A 1011 3.01 -24.83 34.25
N LEU A 1012 2.25 -25.90 33.97
CA LEU A 1012 2.79 -27.11 33.36
C LEU A 1012 2.80 -27.00 31.83
N LYS A 1013 1.76 -26.40 31.25
CA LYS A 1013 1.57 -26.28 29.79
C LYS A 1013 0.83 -24.97 29.48
N GLN A 1014 1.27 -24.27 28.44
CA GLN A 1014 0.68 -23.02 27.97
C GLN A 1014 0.47 -23.12 26.46
N TRP A 1015 -0.67 -22.62 25.99
CA TRP A 1015 -1.05 -22.57 24.59
C TRP A 1015 -1.61 -21.19 24.27
N LEU A 1016 -1.11 -20.57 23.21
CA LEU A 1016 -1.62 -19.33 22.68
C LEU A 1016 -2.28 -19.63 21.33
N PRO A 1017 -3.44 -19.01 21.00
CA PRO A 1017 -4.01 -19.09 19.67
C PRO A 1017 -3.02 -18.61 18.61
N ARG A 1018 -3.07 -19.22 17.41
CA ARG A 1018 -2.43 -18.61 16.23
C ARG A 1018 -3.13 -17.30 15.92
N GLU A 1019 -2.42 -16.31 15.42
CA GLU A 1019 -2.92 -14.93 15.26
C GLU A 1019 -4.06 -14.78 14.22
N VAL A 1020 -4.35 -15.84 13.46
CA VAL A 1020 -5.51 -15.97 12.55
C VAL A 1020 -6.81 -16.36 13.31
N SER A 1021 -6.74 -16.56 14.63
CA SER A 1021 -7.89 -16.79 15.49
C SER A 1021 -8.22 -15.53 16.29
N GLY A 1022 -9.50 -15.16 16.35
CA GLY A 1022 -9.97 -14.09 17.25
C GLY A 1022 -9.67 -14.39 18.73
N PRO A 1023 -9.81 -13.40 19.64
CA PRO A 1023 -9.62 -13.63 21.07
C PRO A 1023 -10.55 -14.74 21.59
N ILE A 1024 -10.07 -15.48 22.59
CA ILE A 1024 -10.80 -16.59 23.20
C ILE A 1024 -11.99 -16.04 23.99
N THR A 1025 -13.20 -16.38 23.55
CA THR A 1025 -14.43 -16.00 24.25
C THR A 1025 -14.74 -16.94 25.41
N HIS A 1026 -14.43 -18.23 25.24
CA HIS A 1026 -14.63 -19.25 26.26
C HIS A 1026 -13.76 -20.50 26.02
N ALA A 1027 -13.57 -21.30 27.06
CA ALA A 1027 -13.08 -22.67 26.92
C ALA A 1027 -13.63 -23.57 28.03
N THR A 1028 -13.58 -24.88 27.85
CA THR A 1028 -13.94 -25.86 28.90
C THR A 1028 -13.38 -27.26 28.60
N PHE A 1029 -13.11 -28.05 29.64
CA PHE A 1029 -12.80 -29.49 29.49
C PHE A 1029 -14.01 -30.30 29.00
N SER A 1030 -13.75 -31.38 28.26
CA SER A 1030 -14.70 -32.50 28.12
C SER A 1030 -14.94 -33.20 29.46
N CYS A 1031 -16.03 -33.97 29.60
CA CYS A 1031 -16.34 -34.64 30.88
C CYS A 1031 -15.29 -35.67 31.34
N ASP A 1032 -14.55 -36.27 30.41
CA ASP A 1032 -13.38 -37.14 30.68
C ASP A 1032 -12.06 -36.35 30.85
N SER A 1033 -12.12 -35.03 30.68
CA SER A 1033 -11.00 -34.08 30.60
C SER A 1033 -9.89 -34.42 29.60
N GLN A 1034 -10.10 -35.34 28.64
CA GLN A 1034 -9.10 -35.68 27.62
C GLN A 1034 -9.00 -34.63 26.51
N SER A 1035 -10.00 -33.76 26.40
CA SER A 1035 -10.13 -32.72 25.37
C SER A 1035 -10.49 -31.37 26.00
N ILE A 1036 -10.14 -30.28 25.33
CA ILE A 1036 -10.54 -28.92 25.70
C ILE A 1036 -11.24 -28.29 24.49
N TYR A 1037 -12.46 -27.81 24.68
CA TYR A 1037 -13.21 -27.02 23.72
C TYR A 1037 -12.89 -25.54 23.92
N VAL A 1038 -12.64 -24.81 22.83
CA VAL A 1038 -12.23 -23.39 22.85
C VAL A 1038 -12.98 -22.61 21.78
N SER A 1039 -13.58 -21.49 22.11
CA SER A 1039 -14.33 -20.64 21.17
C SER A 1039 -13.64 -19.29 20.97
N PHE A 1040 -13.72 -18.76 19.76
CA PHE A 1040 -13.07 -17.51 19.35
C PHE A 1040 -14.10 -16.51 18.79
N GLU A 1041 -13.79 -15.22 18.89
CA GLU A 1041 -14.65 -14.12 18.38
C GLU A 1041 -14.84 -14.15 16.84
N ASP A 1042 -13.99 -14.89 16.12
CA ASP A 1042 -14.10 -15.07 14.67
C ASP A 1042 -15.20 -16.06 14.22
N GLY A 1043 -15.90 -16.70 15.18
CA GLY A 1043 -16.93 -17.69 14.90
C GLY A 1043 -16.44 -19.14 14.86
N SER A 1044 -15.13 -19.40 14.99
CA SER A 1044 -14.57 -20.75 15.00
C SER A 1044 -14.47 -21.35 16.41
N VAL A 1045 -14.36 -22.68 16.46
CA VAL A 1045 -14.20 -23.48 17.68
C VAL A 1045 -13.07 -24.49 17.51
N GLY A 1046 -12.10 -24.49 18.41
CA GLY A 1046 -11.00 -25.44 18.44
C GLY A 1046 -11.26 -26.58 19.42
N VAL A 1047 -10.85 -27.80 19.05
CA VAL A 1047 -10.82 -28.97 19.95
C VAL A 1047 -9.37 -29.39 20.19
N LEU A 1048 -8.86 -29.17 21.40
CA LEU A 1048 -7.47 -29.47 21.78
C LEU A 1048 -7.39 -30.77 22.57
N THR A 1049 -6.25 -31.46 22.49
CA THR A 1049 -5.87 -32.56 23.39
C THR A 1049 -5.42 -31.99 24.73
N ALA A 1050 -6.11 -32.27 25.83
CA ALA A 1050 -5.76 -31.72 27.15
C ALA A 1050 -4.31 -32.05 27.57
N SER A 1051 -3.90 -33.31 27.39
CA SER A 1051 -2.57 -33.79 27.81
C SER A 1051 -1.38 -33.17 27.04
N THR A 1052 -1.60 -32.46 25.92
CA THR A 1052 -0.53 -31.86 25.11
C THR A 1052 -0.80 -30.43 24.64
N LEU A 1053 -2.01 -29.89 24.88
CA LEU A 1053 -2.56 -28.67 24.28
C LEU A 1053 -2.44 -28.59 22.74
N ARG A 1054 -2.36 -29.75 22.05
CA ARG A 1054 -2.37 -29.81 20.58
C ARG A 1054 -3.80 -29.79 20.04
N LEU A 1055 -4.09 -28.82 19.16
CA LEU A 1055 -5.32 -28.73 18.39
C LEU A 1055 -5.50 -29.98 17.49
N ARG A 1056 -6.61 -30.71 17.65
CA ARG A 1056 -7.00 -31.87 16.82
C ARG A 1056 -7.80 -31.44 15.60
N CYS A 1057 -8.80 -30.60 15.82
CA CYS A 1057 -9.62 -30.01 14.77
C CYS A 1057 -10.02 -28.56 15.05
N ARG A 1058 -10.37 -27.84 13.98
CA ARG A 1058 -11.03 -26.53 14.02
C ARG A 1058 -12.37 -26.66 13.31
N ILE A 1059 -13.45 -26.23 13.97
CA ILE A 1059 -14.79 -26.12 13.41
C ILE A 1059 -15.00 -24.66 13.04
N ASN A 1060 -15.18 -24.38 11.76
CA ASN A 1060 -15.38 -23.03 11.25
C ASN A 1060 -16.88 -22.69 11.23
N PRO A 1061 -17.26 -21.39 11.31
CA PRO A 1061 -18.65 -20.97 11.47
C PRO A 1061 -19.60 -21.55 10.42
N ASN A 1062 -19.13 -21.69 9.18
CA ASN A 1062 -19.89 -22.25 8.06
C ASN A 1062 -20.43 -23.68 8.30
N ALA A 1063 -19.81 -24.47 9.19
CA ALA A 1063 -20.25 -25.83 9.48
C ALA A 1063 -21.47 -25.89 10.44
N TYR A 1064 -21.83 -24.78 11.09
CA TYR A 1064 -22.87 -24.78 12.12
C TYR A 1064 -23.73 -23.51 12.21
N LEU A 1065 -23.38 -22.43 11.50
CA LEU A 1065 -24.17 -21.22 11.35
C LEU A 1065 -24.77 -21.16 9.94
N SER A 1066 -26.06 -20.79 9.85
CA SER A 1066 -26.73 -20.51 8.59
C SER A 1066 -26.20 -19.21 7.96
N SER A 1067 -25.81 -19.25 6.68
CA SER A 1067 -25.26 -18.13 5.92
C SER A 1067 -26.21 -16.92 5.86
N ASN A 1068 -26.05 -15.97 6.78
CA ASN A 1068 -26.84 -14.74 6.82
C ASN A 1068 -25.91 -13.52 6.98
N PRO A 1069 -25.72 -12.69 5.93
CA PRO A 1069 -24.59 -11.76 5.84
C PRO A 1069 -24.72 -10.49 6.71
N SER A 1070 -25.85 -10.27 7.40
CA SER A 1070 -26.14 -8.99 8.05
C SER A 1070 -25.60 -8.81 9.47
N LEU A 1071 -25.12 -9.87 10.15
CA LEU A 1071 -24.65 -9.83 11.55
C LEU A 1071 -23.48 -10.79 11.79
N ARG A 1072 -22.44 -10.32 12.51
CA ARG A 1072 -21.26 -11.13 12.87
C ARG A 1072 -21.55 -12.04 14.09
N VAL A 1073 -22.30 -13.11 13.85
CA VAL A 1073 -22.65 -14.11 14.87
C VAL A 1073 -21.43 -14.93 15.28
N HIS A 1074 -21.16 -15.02 16.59
CA HIS A 1074 -20.04 -15.78 17.14
C HIS A 1074 -20.39 -16.40 18.50
N PRO A 1075 -19.71 -17.49 18.92
CA PRO A 1075 -19.89 -18.11 20.23
C PRO A 1075 -19.30 -17.26 21.37
N LEU A 1076 -20.09 -17.02 22.41
CA LEU A 1076 -19.72 -16.31 23.64
C LEU A 1076 -19.40 -17.26 24.80
N VAL A 1077 -20.04 -18.43 24.84
CA VAL A 1077 -19.89 -19.43 25.91
C VAL A 1077 -19.96 -20.86 25.38
N ILE A 1078 -19.22 -21.77 26.01
CA ILE A 1078 -19.26 -23.22 25.74
C ILE A 1078 -19.68 -23.97 27.02
N ALA A 1079 -20.58 -24.94 26.89
CA ALA A 1079 -20.83 -25.97 27.90
C ALA A 1079 -20.50 -27.35 27.32
N ALA A 1080 -19.70 -28.17 28.00
CA ALA A 1080 -19.50 -29.58 27.66
C ALA A 1080 -20.62 -30.46 28.26
N HIS A 1081 -20.98 -31.55 27.60
CA HIS A 1081 -21.97 -32.49 28.12
C HIS A 1081 -21.38 -33.33 29.28
N PRO A 1082 -22.10 -33.53 30.42
CA PRO A 1082 -21.55 -34.16 31.62
C PRO A 1082 -21.21 -35.65 31.50
N SER A 1083 -21.69 -36.35 30.46
CA SER A 1083 -21.38 -37.78 30.24
C SER A 1083 -20.94 -38.16 28.83
N GLU A 1084 -20.87 -37.21 27.88
CA GLU A 1084 -20.55 -37.52 26.48
C GLU A 1084 -19.32 -36.69 26.08
N PRO A 1085 -18.11 -37.27 26.06
CA PRO A 1085 -16.88 -36.48 26.00
C PRO A 1085 -16.70 -35.72 24.67
N ASN A 1086 -17.37 -36.17 23.61
CA ASN A 1086 -17.37 -35.56 22.28
C ASN A 1086 -18.54 -34.56 22.03
N GLN A 1087 -19.38 -34.27 23.03
CA GLN A 1087 -20.52 -33.37 22.84
C GLN A 1087 -20.37 -32.08 23.65
N PHE A 1088 -20.69 -30.94 23.03
CA PHE A 1088 -20.75 -29.65 23.68
C PHE A 1088 -21.85 -28.77 23.06
N ALA A 1089 -22.15 -27.65 23.70
CA ALA A 1089 -23.08 -26.64 23.21
C ALA A 1089 -22.46 -25.25 23.25
N LEU A 1090 -22.85 -24.42 22.29
CA LEU A 1090 -22.44 -23.03 22.11
C LEU A 1090 -23.61 -22.10 22.42
N GLY A 1091 -23.34 -21.02 23.15
CA GLY A 1091 -24.24 -19.88 23.28
C GLY A 1091 -23.71 -18.72 22.43
N LEU A 1092 -24.56 -18.13 21.58
CA LEU A 1092 -24.16 -17.17 20.55
C LEU A 1092 -24.49 -15.72 20.89
N SER A 1093 -23.80 -14.80 20.21
CA SER A 1093 -24.08 -13.35 20.25
C SER A 1093 -25.47 -12.97 19.72
N ASP A 1094 -26.07 -13.75 18.82
CA ASP A 1094 -27.44 -13.55 18.32
C ASP A 1094 -28.53 -14.15 19.23
N GLY A 1095 -28.14 -14.73 20.37
CA GLY A 1095 -29.06 -15.39 21.31
C GLY A 1095 -29.38 -16.85 20.97
N GLY A 1096 -28.87 -17.38 19.85
CA GLY A 1096 -28.98 -18.80 19.52
C GLY A 1096 -28.18 -19.69 20.47
N VAL A 1097 -28.66 -20.92 20.64
CA VAL A 1097 -27.92 -22.02 21.28
C VAL A 1097 -27.78 -23.14 20.26
N ILE A 1098 -26.58 -23.72 20.13
CA ILE A 1098 -26.28 -24.78 19.15
C ILE A 1098 -25.57 -25.94 19.83
N VAL A 1099 -26.08 -27.16 19.66
CA VAL A 1099 -25.42 -28.41 20.09
C VAL A 1099 -24.54 -28.93 18.97
N LEU A 1100 -23.34 -29.41 19.29
CA LEU A 1100 -22.34 -29.95 18.36
C LEU A 1100 -21.85 -31.34 18.78
N GLU A 1101 -21.77 -32.23 17.79
CA GLU A 1101 -21.22 -33.59 17.87
C GLU A 1101 -20.41 -33.92 16.59
N PRO A 1102 -19.42 -34.83 16.66
CA PRO A 1102 -18.77 -35.35 15.45
C PRO A 1102 -19.76 -36.11 14.56
N SER A 1103 -19.40 -36.30 13.29
CA SER A 1103 -20.12 -37.18 12.37
C SER A 1103 -20.06 -38.65 12.83
N GLU A 1104 -21.08 -39.44 12.48
CA GLU A 1104 -21.17 -40.85 12.91
C GLU A 1104 -20.04 -41.73 12.36
N SER A 1105 -19.44 -41.34 11.23
CA SER A 1105 -18.29 -42.00 10.61
C SER A 1105 -16.96 -41.72 11.30
N GLU A 1106 -16.83 -40.63 12.08
CA GLU A 1106 -15.63 -40.34 12.86
C GLU A 1106 -15.77 -40.75 14.34
N GLY A 1107 -16.93 -40.50 14.96
CA GLY A 1107 -17.23 -40.84 16.37
C GLY A 1107 -16.40 -40.10 17.43
N LYS A 1108 -15.30 -39.42 17.04
CA LYS A 1108 -14.46 -38.53 17.83
C LYS A 1108 -14.07 -37.31 17.00
N TRP A 1109 -13.76 -36.20 17.65
CA TRP A 1109 -13.31 -34.98 16.95
C TRP A 1109 -11.90 -35.12 16.37
N GLY A 1110 -11.79 -35.05 15.04
CA GLY A 1110 -10.50 -34.98 14.33
C GLY A 1110 -9.87 -36.35 14.05
N THR A 1111 -10.68 -37.34 13.70
CA THR A 1111 -10.22 -38.69 13.29
C THR A 1111 -10.67 -38.98 11.87
N SER A 1112 -9.72 -39.00 10.93
CA SER A 1112 -9.98 -39.19 9.50
C SER A 1112 -10.93 -40.37 9.19
N PRO A 1113 -11.93 -40.20 8.31
CA PRO A 1113 -12.89 -41.26 7.98
C PRO A 1113 -12.22 -42.49 7.35
N PRO A 1114 -12.81 -43.69 7.49
CA PRO A 1114 -12.34 -44.90 6.84
C PRO A 1114 -12.47 -44.81 5.32
N VAL A 1115 -11.55 -45.43 4.58
CA VAL A 1115 -11.57 -45.46 3.11
C VAL A 1115 -12.61 -46.48 2.63
N GLU A 1116 -13.66 -46.02 1.96
CA GLU A 1116 -14.59 -46.88 1.23
C GLU A 1116 -13.91 -47.51 -0.01
N ASN A 1117 -13.45 -48.75 0.13
CA ASN A 1117 -13.06 -49.58 -1.02
C ASN A 1117 -14.27 -50.33 -1.57
N GLY A 1118 -14.93 -49.77 -2.57
CA GLY A 1118 -16.03 -50.42 -3.28
C GLY A 1118 -15.55 -51.52 -4.22
N ALA A 1119 -15.71 -52.79 -3.82
CA ALA A 1119 -15.63 -53.94 -4.73
C ALA A 1119 -16.41 -55.15 -4.19
N GLY A 1120 -17.23 -55.76 -5.05
CA GLY A 1120 -17.72 -57.14 -4.90
C GLY A 1120 -17.77 -57.79 -6.29
N PRO A 1121 -18.37 -58.99 -6.45
CA PRO A 1121 -18.78 -59.94 -5.41
C PRO A 1121 -18.31 -61.39 -5.71
N ILE A 1122 -17.73 -62.10 -4.73
CA ILE A 1122 -17.48 -63.56 -4.87
C ILE A 1122 -17.86 -64.29 -3.56
N THR A 1123 -18.53 -65.43 -3.72
CA THR A 1123 -19.02 -66.32 -2.66
C THR A 1123 -18.01 -67.40 -2.26
N ALA A 1124 -17.87 -67.67 -0.95
CA ALA A 1124 -17.43 -68.98 -0.45
C ALA A 1124 -18.02 -69.25 0.96
N SER A 1125 -18.46 -70.48 1.18
CA SER A 1125 -19.16 -70.96 2.38
C SER A 1125 -18.24 -71.20 3.59
N GLY A 1126 -18.76 -70.96 4.81
CA GLY A 1126 -18.14 -71.42 6.06
C GLY A 1126 -19.14 -71.43 7.23
N THR A 1127 -19.73 -72.59 7.54
CA THR A 1127 -20.88 -72.72 8.45
C THR A 1127 -20.54 -73.35 9.81
N THR A 1128 -20.61 -72.54 10.87
CA THR A 1128 -20.95 -72.87 12.27
C THR A 1128 -21.21 -71.53 12.97
N GLY A 1129 -22.06 -71.37 14.00
CA GLY A 1129 -23.00 -72.24 14.71
C GLY A 1129 -23.50 -71.41 15.91
N PRO A 1130 -24.80 -71.33 16.21
CA PRO A 1130 -25.31 -70.28 17.09
C PRO A 1130 -25.20 -70.63 18.58
N ASP A 1131 -25.09 -69.60 19.43
CA ASP A 1131 -25.74 -69.64 20.74
C ASP A 1131 -26.16 -68.23 21.22
N GLN A 1132 -27.30 -68.20 21.91
CA GLN A 1132 -28.04 -67.05 22.46
C GLN A 1132 -28.67 -67.55 23.79
N PRO A 1133 -29.29 -66.70 24.63
CA PRO A 1133 -29.13 -65.26 24.86
C PRO A 1133 -29.00 -64.99 26.40
N GLN A 1134 -29.62 -63.90 26.86
CA GLN A 1134 -29.83 -63.47 28.26
C GLN A 1134 -28.67 -62.64 28.88
N ARG A 1135 -28.92 -61.44 29.44
CA ARG A 1135 -30.22 -60.77 29.67
C ARG A 1135 -30.09 -59.25 29.63
#